data_AF-A0A4V2F525-F1
#
_entry.id   AF-A0A4V2F525-F1
#
_cell.length_a   1.000
_cell.length_b   1.000
_cell.length_c   1.000
_cell.angle_alpha   90.00
_cell.angle_beta   90.00
_cell.angle_gamma   90.00
#
_symmetry.space_group_name_H-M   'P 1'
#
loop_
_entity.id
_entity.type
_entity.pdbx_description
1 polymer ?
#
loop_
_entity_poly.entity_id
_entity_poly.type
_entity_poly.pdbx_seq_one_letter_code
_entity_poly.pdbx_strand_id
1 'polypeptide(L)'
;MLHASRPLAAATAALLLSTLGAGVARASEHPDDVTAATRAALDPALVAGRGADLGMTELEAEDATTDGTVLGAGKTDQQRRHAYTLTAEASGRDAVQLHRGQEVEFVLPRRANAITVRYSIPDAPAGGGIDSPLRVTVNGGDEHVMTLTSRYSWVYGMYPFSNDPQVDPNPGWWKPEPDPVVKPFRPNHFYDEQRLLLGGTYGKGDRLRLTVPLDAAAETTTIDLVDTERVDGPATQGSRHVPVTRFGADPTGVRDSSAAFDAAIAYVHAHGGKVWIPAGRFLVTRHIVVDDVTVEGAGSWWSIVYGPVTPRATPAADGSTHDSPGFYGRSAAEGGSHHVSLRDFAIEGDVRERIDVDQVNAIGGALGGGSLVEGMYLHHTKVGLWLDGPFDGLTVRDNVITDQLADGINLHSGITHVRVTDNLVRGTGDDAIALWSENLHGASGRAADEDAYDIVDHNTVQSPVLANGIAVYGGRDDTISDNLVADPVREGSALHAGTRFGSTGFDGTLTFTRNTTVRAGTHDLNWDIGLGAIWIYALEGSISTPIVISDSDFLDVTENAFMVVADWPVKDLYSITGVQVRHVRIDGTGTNVISARAAGSATFEDVDARGVGQPFDDDCGTFHFTGTPEFSIVRIGDSNDGGWYAAGSWCDDRPPVVEPPAPSPWAQP
;
A
#
# COMPACT_ATOMS: atom_id res chain seq x y z
N MET A 1 -84.84 26.11 -2.47
CA MET A 1 -84.51 27.38 -1.77
C MET A 1 -83.41 27.02 -0.77
N LEU A 2 -82.11 26.96 -1.09
CA LEU A 2 -81.18 27.75 -1.94
C LEU A 2 -80.44 28.86 -1.18
N HIS A 3 -79.18 29.06 -1.58
CA HIS A 3 -78.08 29.71 -0.88
C HIS A 3 -78.30 31.15 -0.37
N ALA A 4 -77.51 31.49 0.67
CA ALA A 4 -76.79 32.76 0.80
C ALA A 4 -75.43 32.50 1.48
N SER A 5 -74.46 33.42 1.39
CA SER A 5 -73.05 33.14 1.73
C SER A 5 -72.27 34.33 2.31
N ARG A 6 -71.16 34.01 3.03
CA ARG A 6 -70.15 34.91 3.65
C ARG A 6 -70.67 35.73 4.86
N PRO A 7 -69.78 36.07 5.84
CA PRO A 7 -68.82 37.17 5.69
C PRO A 7 -67.34 36.81 5.97
N LEU A 8 -66.44 37.80 5.81
CA LEU A 8 -65.06 37.82 6.34
C LEU A 8 -64.93 38.96 7.36
N ALA A 9 -64.05 38.81 8.36
CA ALA A 9 -63.23 39.88 8.95
C ALA A 9 -62.13 39.28 9.87
N ALA A 10 -61.00 39.98 10.01
CA ALA A 10 -59.95 39.72 11.02
C ALA A 10 -60.01 40.84 12.11
N ALA A 11 -59.22 40.89 13.20
CA ALA A 11 -58.13 40.04 13.71
C ALA A 11 -58.29 39.91 15.27
N THR A 12 -57.32 39.79 16.20
CA THR A 12 -55.83 39.92 16.20
C THR A 12 -55.20 39.19 17.40
N ALA A 13 -53.95 38.76 17.25
CA ALA A 13 -52.88 38.56 18.26
C ALA A 13 -53.18 38.04 19.69
N ALA A 14 -52.59 36.88 20.02
CA ALA A 14 -52.07 36.55 21.35
C ALA A 14 -50.82 35.65 21.22
N LEU A 15 -49.79 35.87 22.04
CA LEU A 15 -48.63 34.97 22.15
C LEU A 15 -48.97 33.79 23.06
N LEU A 16 -48.56 32.58 22.68
CA LEU A 16 -48.41 31.44 23.60
C LEU A 16 -47.14 30.66 23.22
N LEU A 17 -46.40 30.23 24.25
CA LEU A 17 -45.22 29.38 24.10
C LEU A 17 -45.66 27.94 23.78
N SER A 18 -45.00 27.30 22.83
CA SER A 18 -45.03 25.84 22.64
C SER A 18 -43.64 25.27 22.90
N THR A 19 -43.52 24.37 23.87
CA THR A 19 -42.27 23.68 24.21
C THR A 19 -41.87 22.71 23.11
N LEU A 20 -40.77 22.99 22.40
CA LEU A 20 -40.07 21.99 21.61
C LEU A 20 -39.37 21.04 22.58
N GLY A 21 -39.87 19.81 22.69
CA GLY A 21 -39.21 18.76 23.47
C GLY A 21 -37.94 18.32 22.77
N ALA A 22 -36.84 18.20 23.51
CA ALA A 22 -35.60 17.63 22.98
C ALA A 22 -35.84 16.16 22.62
N GLY A 23 -35.79 15.86 21.32
CA GLY A 23 -35.81 14.49 20.81
C GLY A 23 -34.47 13.82 21.11
N VAL A 24 -34.33 13.25 22.31
CA VAL A 24 -33.21 12.35 22.61
C VAL A 24 -33.35 11.15 21.67
N ALA A 25 -32.48 11.08 20.67
CA ALA A 25 -32.35 9.91 19.83
C ALA A 25 -31.96 8.73 20.73
N ARG A 26 -32.86 7.76 20.88
CA ARG A 26 -32.49 6.48 21.48
C ARG A 26 -31.62 5.74 20.49
N ALA A 27 -30.36 5.53 20.83
CA ALA A 27 -29.58 4.45 20.25
C ALA A 27 -30.37 3.14 20.41
N SER A 28 -30.44 2.35 19.35
CA SER A 28 -30.95 0.99 19.41
C SER A 28 -29.88 0.08 20.01
N GLU A 29 -30.04 -0.28 21.28
CA GLU A 29 -29.22 -1.31 21.93
C GLU A 29 -29.48 -2.68 21.27
N HIS A 30 -28.77 -2.96 20.18
CA HIS A 30 -28.57 -4.31 19.65
C HIS A 30 -27.41 -4.97 20.41
N PRO A 31 -27.62 -6.05 21.19
CA PRO A 31 -26.57 -6.58 22.06
C PRO A 31 -25.44 -7.38 21.39
N ASP A 32 -25.59 -7.72 20.10
CA ASP A 32 -24.86 -8.82 19.46
C ASP A 32 -24.14 -8.47 18.13
N ASP A 33 -24.26 -7.24 17.61
CA ASP A 33 -23.51 -6.83 16.41
C ASP A 33 -22.03 -6.62 16.75
N VAL A 34 -21.19 -7.25 15.92
CA VAL A 34 -19.73 -7.07 15.96
C VAL A 34 -19.33 -6.04 14.91
N THR A 35 -18.20 -5.36 15.11
CA THR A 35 -17.64 -4.52 14.04
C THR A 35 -17.35 -5.41 12.83
N ALA A 36 -17.62 -4.88 11.63
CA ALA A 36 -17.40 -5.61 10.40
C ALA A 36 -15.92 -5.99 10.27
N ALA A 37 -15.68 -7.25 9.89
CA ALA A 37 -14.34 -7.71 9.52
C ALA A 37 -14.15 -7.41 8.03
N THR A 38 -13.19 -6.55 7.70
CA THR A 38 -12.92 -6.13 6.33
C THR A 38 -11.66 -6.80 5.76
N ARG A 39 -11.46 -6.63 4.45
CA ARG A 39 -10.16 -6.81 3.78
C ARG A 39 -9.99 -5.70 2.75
N ALA A 40 -9.14 -4.73 3.06
CA ALA A 40 -9.07 -3.41 2.46
C ALA A 40 -10.43 -2.71 2.37
N ALA A 41 -11.10 -2.48 3.50
CA ALA A 41 -12.40 -1.82 3.59
C ALA A 41 -13.48 -2.35 2.61
N LEU A 42 -13.51 -3.68 2.43
CA LEU A 42 -14.53 -4.42 1.69
C LEU A 42 -15.02 -5.63 2.50
N ASP A 43 -16.26 -6.05 2.23
CA ASP A 43 -16.76 -7.37 2.64
C ASP A 43 -15.82 -8.46 2.09
N PRO A 44 -15.23 -9.33 2.95
CA PRO A 44 -14.32 -10.40 2.53
C PRO A 44 -14.90 -11.36 1.47
N ALA A 45 -16.22 -11.43 1.32
CA ALA A 45 -16.88 -12.21 0.27
C ALA A 45 -16.67 -11.63 -1.15
N LEU A 46 -16.37 -10.34 -1.29
CA LEU A 46 -16.05 -9.69 -2.58
C LEU A 46 -14.61 -10.01 -3.04
N VAL A 47 -13.73 -10.34 -2.10
CA VAL A 47 -12.29 -10.57 -2.32
C VAL A 47 -11.87 -12.00 -1.93
N ALA A 48 -12.80 -12.94 -2.03
CA ALA A 48 -12.60 -14.33 -1.62
C ALA A 48 -11.61 -15.07 -2.55
N GLY A 49 -10.50 -15.56 -2.00
CA GLY A 49 -9.41 -16.14 -2.80
C GLY A 49 -8.58 -15.08 -3.54
N ARG A 50 -8.38 -13.92 -2.90
CA ARG A 50 -7.54 -12.80 -3.34
C ARG A 50 -6.70 -12.32 -2.17
N GLY A 51 -5.45 -11.93 -2.38
CA GLY A 51 -4.56 -11.38 -1.34
C GLY A 51 -4.27 -12.33 -0.18
N ALA A 52 -3.47 -11.85 0.77
CA ALA A 52 -2.81 -12.68 1.78
C ALA A 52 -3.78 -13.15 2.89
N ASP A 53 -3.55 -14.36 3.41
CA ASP A 53 -4.19 -14.89 4.63
C ASP A 53 -3.17 -15.03 5.77
N LEU A 54 -2.75 -13.89 6.32
CA LEU A 54 -1.87 -13.83 7.50
C LEU A 54 -2.59 -14.16 8.83
N GLY A 55 -3.85 -14.61 8.78
CA GLY A 55 -4.66 -14.81 9.98
C GLY A 55 -4.94 -13.54 10.79
N MET A 56 -4.75 -12.35 10.21
CA MET A 56 -5.12 -11.02 10.73
C MET A 56 -6.63 -10.74 10.49
N THR A 57 -7.16 -9.66 11.05
CA THR A 57 -8.52 -9.17 10.75
C THR A 57 -8.58 -7.68 11.04
N GLU A 58 -8.67 -6.96 9.94
CA GLU A 58 -8.92 -5.54 9.82
C GLU A 58 -10.33 -5.18 10.31
N LEU A 59 -10.44 -4.01 10.94
CA LEU A 59 -11.67 -3.39 11.40
C LEU A 59 -11.52 -1.88 11.12
N GLU A 60 -12.29 -1.33 10.16
CA GLU A 60 -12.25 0.11 9.88
C GLU A 60 -12.85 0.91 11.05
N ALA A 61 -12.32 2.10 11.34
CA ALA A 61 -12.77 2.90 12.48
C ALA A 61 -14.16 3.52 12.26
N GLU A 62 -14.52 3.86 11.02
CA GLU A 62 -15.83 4.41 10.66
C GLU A 62 -16.99 3.40 10.80
N ASP A 63 -16.69 2.10 10.74
CA ASP A 63 -17.64 1.01 11.03
C ASP A 63 -17.76 0.70 12.55
N ALA A 64 -16.97 1.38 13.40
CA ALA A 64 -16.97 1.21 14.84
C ALA A 64 -17.79 2.30 15.57
N THR A 65 -18.10 2.07 16.85
CA THR A 65 -18.87 3.05 17.65
C THR A 65 -17.94 4.15 18.16
N THR A 66 -18.16 5.41 17.78
CA THR A 66 -17.33 6.55 18.21
C THR A 66 -18.17 7.74 18.69
N ASP A 67 -17.60 8.58 19.56
CA ASP A 67 -18.09 9.93 19.86
C ASP A 67 -17.28 11.04 19.16
N GLY A 68 -16.32 10.65 18.31
CA GLY A 68 -15.49 11.50 17.45
C GLY A 68 -16.16 11.91 16.13
N THR A 69 -15.34 12.16 15.10
CA THR A 69 -15.78 12.60 13.77
C THR A 69 -15.26 11.68 12.67
N VAL A 70 -16.17 10.98 11.99
CA VAL A 70 -15.89 10.27 10.72
C VAL A 70 -15.53 11.31 9.64
N LEU A 71 -14.37 11.18 9.01
CA LEU A 71 -13.75 12.25 8.21
C LEU A 71 -14.31 12.40 6.78
N GLY A 72 -14.95 11.38 6.23
CA GLY A 72 -15.67 11.40 4.95
C GLY A 72 -17.14 11.78 5.08
N ALA A 73 -17.68 11.87 6.30
CA ALA A 73 -19.08 12.21 6.55
C ALA A 73 -19.47 13.58 5.95
N GLY A 74 -20.21 13.55 4.84
CA GLY A 74 -20.65 14.75 4.12
C GLY A 74 -19.66 15.30 3.09
N LYS A 75 -18.54 14.61 2.83
CA LYS A 75 -17.71 14.83 1.63
C LYS A 75 -18.33 14.13 0.41
N THR A 76 -17.98 14.58 -0.80
CA THR A 76 -18.12 13.75 -2.00
C THR A 76 -16.97 12.76 -2.11
N ASP A 77 -17.10 11.71 -2.91
CA ASP A 77 -16.00 10.76 -3.12
C ASP A 77 -14.71 11.41 -3.65
N GLN A 78 -14.82 12.34 -4.61
CA GLN A 78 -13.69 13.15 -5.11
C GLN A 78 -12.98 13.93 -3.98
N GLN A 79 -13.72 14.37 -2.95
CA GLN A 79 -13.13 15.05 -1.77
C GLN A 79 -12.51 14.07 -0.77
N ARG A 80 -12.93 12.80 -0.75
CA ARG A 80 -12.29 11.76 0.06
C ARG A 80 -10.96 11.36 -0.57
N ARG A 81 -10.95 11.08 -1.89
CA ARG A 81 -9.79 10.64 -2.68
C ARG A 81 -8.80 11.74 -3.09
N HIS A 82 -9.04 13.01 -2.72
CA HIS A 82 -8.13 14.09 -3.08
C HIS A 82 -6.78 13.94 -2.36
N ALA A 83 -5.72 13.76 -3.13
CA ALA A 83 -4.34 13.61 -2.65
C ALA A 83 -3.93 14.73 -1.67
N TYR A 84 -2.95 14.44 -0.81
CA TYR A 84 -2.52 15.32 0.29
C TYR A 84 -3.64 15.61 1.31
N THR A 85 -4.55 14.64 1.51
CA THR A 85 -5.53 14.66 2.61
C THR A 85 -5.55 13.35 3.38
N LEU A 86 -5.88 13.43 4.68
CA LEU A 86 -6.03 12.25 5.56
C LEU A 86 -6.99 11.20 4.99
N THR A 87 -8.08 11.60 4.32
CA THR A 87 -9.03 10.65 3.74
C THR A 87 -8.54 10.00 2.45
N ALA A 88 -7.51 10.53 1.78
CA ALA A 88 -6.97 9.87 0.60
C ALA A 88 -6.02 8.74 0.98
N GLU A 89 -5.22 8.90 2.04
CA GLU A 89 -4.26 7.88 2.49
C GLU A 89 -4.86 6.86 3.50
N ALA A 90 -6.13 7.04 3.87
CA ALA A 90 -6.89 6.12 4.69
C ALA A 90 -7.36 4.89 3.90
N SER A 91 -7.54 3.74 4.54
CA SER A 91 -8.26 2.63 3.90
C SER A 91 -9.75 2.96 3.79
N GLY A 92 -10.45 2.44 2.78
CA GLY A 92 -11.85 2.81 2.50
C GLY A 92 -12.09 4.26 2.05
N ARG A 93 -11.05 5.09 2.16
CA ARG A 93 -11.04 6.56 2.02
C ARG A 93 -11.84 7.29 3.11
N ASP A 94 -11.98 6.71 4.28
CA ASP A 94 -12.56 7.34 5.48
C ASP A 94 -11.75 6.94 6.74
N ALA A 95 -11.96 7.63 7.86
CA ALA A 95 -11.27 7.38 9.14
C ALA A 95 -11.96 8.17 10.27
N VAL A 96 -11.74 7.80 11.52
CA VAL A 96 -12.30 8.50 12.70
C VAL A 96 -11.29 9.43 13.35
N GLN A 97 -11.58 10.74 13.35
CA GLN A 97 -10.81 11.72 14.09
C GLN A 97 -11.37 11.96 15.50
N LEU A 98 -10.50 11.75 16.49
CA LEU A 98 -10.76 11.91 17.92
C LEU A 98 -9.99 13.14 18.45
N HIS A 99 -10.65 13.95 19.28
CA HIS A 99 -9.97 14.90 20.16
C HIS A 99 -9.68 14.29 21.54
N ARG A 100 -8.90 15.01 22.35
CA ARG A 100 -8.66 14.71 23.77
C ARG A 100 -9.98 14.41 24.53
N GLY A 101 -10.11 13.18 25.03
CA GLY A 101 -11.28 12.69 25.77
C GLY A 101 -12.30 11.93 24.93
N GLN A 102 -12.16 11.88 23.61
CA GLN A 102 -13.00 11.08 22.70
C GLN A 102 -12.42 9.69 22.44
N GLU A 103 -13.25 8.81 21.90
CA GLU A 103 -12.96 7.38 21.76
C GLU A 103 -13.59 6.73 20.52
N VAL A 104 -13.05 5.56 20.15
CA VAL A 104 -13.67 4.60 19.24
C VAL A 104 -13.66 3.21 19.89
N GLU A 105 -14.79 2.50 19.81
CA GLU A 105 -15.02 1.19 20.39
C GLU A 105 -15.43 0.18 19.32
N PHE A 106 -14.56 -0.82 19.14
CA PHE A 106 -14.71 -1.98 18.28
C PHE A 106 -15.29 -3.14 19.07
N VAL A 107 -16.19 -3.91 18.47
CA VAL A 107 -16.71 -5.15 19.05
C VAL A 107 -16.09 -6.32 18.29
N LEU A 108 -15.19 -7.08 18.93
CA LEU A 108 -14.33 -8.05 18.25
C LEU A 108 -15.16 -9.14 17.52
N PRO A 109 -14.90 -9.44 16.23
CA PRO A 109 -15.62 -10.49 15.50
C PRO A 109 -15.11 -11.91 15.80
N ARG A 110 -13.89 -12.05 16.34
CA ARG A 110 -13.23 -13.33 16.65
C ARG A 110 -12.31 -13.21 17.86
N ARG A 111 -11.47 -14.22 18.12
CA ARG A 111 -10.47 -14.20 19.21
C ARG A 111 -9.23 -13.41 18.81
N ALA A 112 -8.76 -12.55 19.70
CA ALA A 112 -7.51 -11.80 19.56
C ALA A 112 -6.80 -11.63 20.91
N ASN A 113 -5.48 -11.39 20.89
CA ASN A 113 -4.66 -11.00 22.04
C ASN A 113 -3.62 -9.93 21.69
N ALA A 114 -3.57 -9.49 20.43
CA ALA A 114 -2.72 -8.44 19.94
C ALA A 114 -3.51 -7.55 18.97
N ILE A 115 -3.09 -6.29 18.85
CA ILE A 115 -3.63 -5.34 17.87
C ILE A 115 -2.50 -4.57 17.18
N THR A 116 -2.73 -4.20 15.93
CA THR A 116 -2.02 -3.11 15.26
C THR A 116 -3.04 -2.01 15.00
N VAL A 117 -2.75 -0.77 15.42
CA VAL A 117 -3.60 0.38 15.13
C VAL A 117 -2.90 1.21 14.07
N ARG A 118 -3.57 1.48 12.95
CA ARG A 118 -3.12 2.47 11.96
C ARG A 118 -3.72 3.82 12.31
N TYR A 119 -2.89 4.85 12.40
CA TYR A 119 -3.27 6.12 13.00
C TYR A 119 -2.51 7.30 12.39
N SER A 120 -3.02 8.51 12.61
CA SER A 120 -2.28 9.75 12.35
C SER A 120 -2.43 10.72 13.52
N ILE A 121 -1.31 11.25 14.01
CA ILE A 121 -1.27 12.43 14.90
C ILE A 121 -0.52 13.56 14.18
N PRO A 122 -0.79 14.84 14.48
CA PRO A 122 -0.07 15.96 13.88
C PRO A 122 1.45 15.88 14.08
N ASP A 123 2.22 16.37 13.10
CA ASP A 123 3.66 16.61 13.24
C ASP A 123 3.96 17.80 14.18
N ALA A 124 5.20 17.89 14.64
CA ALA A 124 5.74 19.09 15.28
C ALA A 124 5.79 20.27 14.28
N PRO A 125 5.63 21.54 14.71
CA PRO A 125 5.63 22.70 13.80
C PRO A 125 6.92 23.00 13.00
N ALA A 126 7.92 22.11 13.05
CA ALA A 126 9.22 22.26 12.43
C ALA A 126 9.80 20.91 11.92
N GLY A 127 8.96 19.89 11.73
CA GLY A 127 9.42 18.53 11.44
C GLY A 127 9.85 17.76 12.69
N GLY A 128 10.08 16.46 12.51
CA GLY A 128 10.70 15.58 13.49
C GLY A 128 9.75 14.90 14.48
N GLY A 129 8.43 15.09 14.33
CA GLY A 129 7.39 14.37 15.06
C GLY A 129 7.19 14.76 16.53
N ILE A 130 6.04 14.36 17.06
CA ILE A 130 5.73 14.33 18.49
C ILE A 130 5.42 12.89 18.94
N ASP A 131 5.45 12.63 20.25
CA ASP A 131 4.89 11.40 20.83
C ASP A 131 3.56 11.72 21.53
N SER A 132 2.58 10.81 21.48
CA SER A 132 1.30 10.96 22.17
C SER A 132 0.73 9.66 22.71
N PRO A 133 0.15 9.63 23.92
CA PRO A 133 -0.48 8.43 24.44
C PRO A 133 -1.85 8.18 23.80
N LEU A 134 -2.15 6.91 23.52
CA LEU A 134 -3.48 6.37 23.26
C LEU A 134 -3.79 5.32 24.32
N ARG A 135 -4.95 5.40 24.97
CA ARG A 135 -5.40 4.38 25.93
C ARG A 135 -6.09 3.26 25.17
N VAL A 136 -5.72 2.03 25.52
CA VAL A 136 -6.32 0.81 25.01
C VAL A 136 -6.90 0.03 26.19
N THR A 137 -8.20 -0.23 26.16
CA THR A 137 -8.88 -1.07 27.15
C THR A 137 -9.70 -2.15 26.45
N VAL A 138 -9.90 -3.29 27.12
CA VAL A 138 -10.87 -4.30 26.66
C VAL A 138 -11.89 -4.55 27.77
N ASN A 139 -13.19 -4.47 27.44
CA ASN A 139 -14.32 -4.60 28.37
C ASN A 139 -14.27 -3.64 29.59
N GLY A 140 -13.55 -2.52 29.50
CA GLY A 140 -13.29 -1.62 30.64
C GLY A 140 -12.43 -2.24 31.75
N GLY A 141 -11.58 -3.22 31.40
CA GLY A 141 -10.59 -3.83 32.27
C GLY A 141 -9.34 -2.96 32.48
N ASP A 142 -8.18 -3.60 32.65
CA ASP A 142 -6.91 -2.91 32.85
C ASP A 142 -6.54 -2.01 31.66
N GLU A 143 -6.01 -0.83 31.94
CA GLU A 143 -5.62 0.17 30.94
C GLU A 143 -4.20 -0.07 30.43
N HIS A 144 -4.07 -0.34 29.14
CA HIS A 144 -2.80 -0.32 28.43
C HIS A 144 -2.61 1.07 27.80
N VAL A 145 -1.36 1.57 27.78
CA VAL A 145 -1.00 2.80 27.08
C VAL A 145 -0.14 2.44 25.88
N MET A 146 -0.64 2.76 24.70
CA MET A 146 0.08 2.75 23.44
C MET A 146 0.73 4.14 23.27
N THR A 147 2.01 4.19 22.91
CA THR A 147 2.67 5.45 22.53
C THR A 147 2.62 5.58 21.02
N LEU A 148 1.83 6.53 20.54
CA LEU A 148 1.80 6.97 19.15
C LEU A 148 2.96 7.95 18.90
N THR A 149 3.44 8.04 17.66
CA THR A 149 4.46 9.01 17.23
C THR A 149 4.14 9.57 15.84
N SER A 150 4.68 10.73 15.49
CA SER A 150 4.63 11.29 14.13
C SER A 150 6.03 11.46 13.51
N ARG A 151 7.01 10.66 13.96
CA ARG A 151 8.41 10.69 13.48
C ARG A 151 8.62 10.10 12.09
N TYR A 152 7.76 9.18 11.69
CA TYR A 152 7.90 8.38 10.47
C TYR A 152 6.81 8.75 9.44
N SER A 153 5.67 9.22 9.91
CA SER A 153 4.68 9.96 9.13
C SER A 153 5.14 11.38 8.77
N TRP A 154 4.32 12.07 7.98
CA TRP A 154 4.43 13.49 7.59
C TRP A 154 5.74 13.83 6.88
N VAL A 155 5.82 13.38 5.62
CA VAL A 155 6.85 13.86 4.69
C VAL A 155 6.29 14.94 3.77
N TYR A 156 7.17 15.80 3.26
CA TYR A 156 6.82 17.04 2.59
C TYR A 156 7.59 17.23 1.27
N GLY A 157 7.03 18.08 0.41
CA GLY A 157 7.72 18.59 -0.78
C GLY A 157 7.49 17.76 -2.05
N MET A 158 8.52 17.65 -2.86
CA MET A 158 8.54 16.81 -4.06
C MET A 158 9.35 15.55 -3.76
N TYR A 159 9.24 14.51 -4.58
CA TYR A 159 10.17 13.38 -4.52
C TYR A 159 11.63 13.85 -4.77
N PRO A 160 12.64 13.34 -4.03
CA PRO A 160 12.53 12.52 -2.83
C PRO A 160 12.12 13.34 -1.61
N PHE A 161 11.22 12.79 -0.78
CA PHE A 161 10.53 13.54 0.27
C PHE A 161 11.43 13.86 1.46
N SER A 162 11.24 15.06 2.04
CA SER A 162 11.94 15.50 3.26
C SER A 162 11.00 15.63 4.45
N ASN A 163 11.55 15.53 5.66
CA ASN A 163 10.84 15.74 6.92
C ASN A 163 10.71 17.24 7.30
N ASP A 164 11.23 18.18 6.48
CA ASP A 164 11.09 19.62 6.73
C ASP A 164 9.76 20.18 6.16
N PRO A 165 8.79 20.62 7.00
CA PRO A 165 7.55 21.26 6.53
C PRO A 165 7.78 22.61 5.82
N GLN A 166 8.99 23.17 5.87
CA GLN A 166 9.40 24.36 5.14
C GLN A 166 10.11 24.07 3.81
N VAL A 167 10.32 22.80 3.42
CA VAL A 167 11.06 22.40 2.20
C VAL A 167 10.52 23.09 0.94
N ASP A 168 11.42 23.68 0.15
CA ASP A 168 11.08 24.33 -1.13
C ASP A 168 10.96 23.31 -2.28
N PRO A 169 10.12 23.56 -3.29
CA PRO A 169 10.03 22.72 -4.49
C PRO A 169 11.39 22.57 -5.19
N ASN A 170 11.65 21.38 -5.74
CA ASN A 170 12.90 21.05 -6.44
C ASN A 170 13.18 22.06 -7.58
N PRO A 171 14.29 22.82 -7.55
CA PRO A 171 14.51 23.91 -8.50
C PRO A 171 14.51 23.45 -9.97
N GLY A 172 13.55 23.99 -10.74
CA GLY A 172 13.42 23.70 -12.17
C GLY A 172 12.61 22.44 -12.52
N TRP A 173 12.05 21.75 -11.53
CA TRP A 173 11.11 20.64 -11.77
C TRP A 173 9.71 21.18 -12.09
N TRP A 174 8.90 20.38 -12.80
CA TRP A 174 7.51 20.72 -13.10
C TRP A 174 6.62 20.60 -11.87
N LYS A 175 5.66 21.54 -11.73
CA LYS A 175 4.51 21.44 -10.82
C LYS A 175 3.37 22.32 -11.32
N PRO A 176 2.10 21.91 -11.19
CA PRO A 176 0.95 22.77 -11.52
C PRO A 176 0.73 23.91 -10.51
N GLU A 177 1.20 23.79 -9.27
CA GLU A 177 0.98 24.80 -8.25
C GLU A 177 1.73 26.12 -8.53
N PRO A 178 1.11 27.30 -8.30
CA PRO A 178 1.76 28.60 -8.52
C PRO A 178 2.90 28.86 -7.52
N ASP A 179 3.74 29.85 -7.83
CA ASP A 179 4.80 30.34 -6.94
C ASP A 179 4.42 31.65 -6.22
N PRO A 180 4.80 31.83 -4.94
CA PRO A 180 5.39 30.80 -4.07
C PRO A 180 4.33 29.78 -3.63
N VAL A 181 4.76 28.52 -3.44
CA VAL A 181 3.88 27.46 -2.93
C VAL A 181 3.43 27.74 -1.50
N VAL A 182 2.25 27.24 -1.13
CA VAL A 182 1.77 27.23 0.26
C VAL A 182 2.60 26.24 1.08
N LYS A 183 2.85 26.56 2.35
CA LYS A 183 3.58 25.71 3.31
C LYS A 183 2.62 25.18 4.40
N PRO A 184 2.73 23.91 4.84
CA PRO A 184 3.58 22.87 4.28
C PRO A 184 3.17 22.53 2.83
N PHE A 185 4.17 22.24 1.99
CA PHE A 185 3.94 21.91 0.58
C PHE A 185 3.82 20.40 0.41
N ARG A 186 2.75 19.93 -0.26
CA ARG A 186 2.45 18.51 -0.52
C ARG A 186 2.70 17.59 0.69
N PRO A 187 2.10 17.87 1.88
CA PRO A 187 2.19 16.97 3.01
C PRO A 187 1.55 15.62 2.64
N ASN A 188 2.26 14.52 2.91
CA ASN A 188 1.81 13.17 2.59
C ASN A 188 2.45 12.15 3.56
N HIS A 189 2.09 10.88 3.42
CA HIS A 189 2.49 9.79 4.33
C HIS A 189 2.00 10.09 5.76
N PHE A 190 0.72 10.43 5.90
CA PHE A 190 0.12 10.95 7.14
C PHE A 190 0.03 9.93 8.27
N TYR A 191 0.02 8.64 7.94
CA TYR A 191 -0.26 7.54 8.87
C TYR A 191 1.01 6.83 9.34
N ASP A 192 0.88 6.07 10.43
CA ASP A 192 1.86 5.13 10.98
C ASP A 192 1.09 3.98 11.67
N GLU A 193 1.76 2.87 11.93
CA GLU A 193 1.19 1.70 12.59
C GLU A 193 1.88 1.36 13.92
N GLN A 194 1.11 1.24 15.00
CA GLN A 194 1.63 0.85 16.31
C GLN A 194 1.02 -0.46 16.80
N ARG A 195 1.89 -1.44 17.04
CA ARG A 195 1.59 -2.77 17.57
C ARG A 195 1.47 -2.79 19.11
N LEU A 196 0.53 -3.56 19.67
CA LEU A 196 0.35 -3.74 21.11
C LEU A 196 -0.19 -5.14 21.46
N LEU A 197 0.41 -5.78 22.47
CA LEU A 197 -0.13 -6.99 23.11
C LEU A 197 -1.11 -6.62 24.23
N LEU A 198 -2.32 -7.19 24.20
CA LEU A 198 -3.45 -6.85 25.09
C LEU A 198 -3.39 -7.53 26.48
N GLY A 199 -2.27 -8.16 26.85
CA GLY A 199 -2.06 -8.86 28.12
C GLY A 199 -2.87 -10.16 28.35
N GLY A 200 -4.02 -10.32 27.68
CA GLY A 200 -4.91 -11.47 27.74
C GLY A 200 -5.47 -11.86 26.36
N THR A 201 -6.22 -12.96 26.29
CA THR A 201 -6.88 -13.41 25.05
C THR A 201 -8.38 -13.25 25.14
N TYR A 202 -8.89 -12.34 24.31
CA TYR A 202 -10.29 -11.94 24.21
C TYR A 202 -10.99 -12.74 23.10
N GLY A 203 -12.31 -12.62 23.01
CA GLY A 203 -13.18 -13.40 22.13
C GLY A 203 -14.20 -12.55 21.37
N LYS A 204 -15.01 -13.23 20.55
CA LYS A 204 -16.10 -12.57 19.81
C LYS A 204 -17.05 -11.89 20.80
N GLY A 205 -17.34 -10.61 20.59
CA GLY A 205 -18.24 -9.81 21.42
C GLY A 205 -17.55 -9.04 22.55
N ASP A 206 -16.25 -9.26 22.81
CA ASP A 206 -15.49 -8.39 23.71
C ASP A 206 -15.27 -7.02 23.05
N ARG A 207 -15.34 -5.95 23.86
CA ARG A 207 -15.25 -4.54 23.42
C ARG A 207 -13.83 -4.02 23.55
N LEU A 208 -13.16 -3.79 22.43
CA LEU A 208 -11.86 -3.13 22.35
C LEU A 208 -12.08 -1.62 22.16
N ARG A 209 -11.54 -0.80 23.07
CA ARG A 209 -11.76 0.65 23.09
C ARG A 209 -10.42 1.40 23.03
N LEU A 210 -10.33 2.33 22.08
CA LEU A 210 -9.23 3.27 21.92
C LEU A 210 -9.71 4.67 22.36
N THR A 211 -9.06 5.27 23.35
CA THR A 211 -9.45 6.58 23.92
C THR A 211 -8.26 7.54 23.96
N VAL A 212 -8.42 8.76 23.45
CA VAL A 212 -7.38 9.80 23.53
C VAL A 212 -7.39 10.45 24.93
N PRO A 213 -6.28 10.44 25.69
CA PRO A 213 -6.23 11.07 27.02
C PRO A 213 -6.46 12.59 27.00
N LEU A 214 -7.00 13.12 28.10
CA LEU A 214 -7.17 14.57 28.30
C LEU A 214 -5.83 15.33 28.39
N ASP A 215 -4.74 14.60 28.66
CA ASP A 215 -3.36 15.06 28.75
C ASP A 215 -2.50 14.66 27.54
N ALA A 216 -3.10 14.16 26.45
CA ALA A 216 -2.38 13.82 25.22
C ALA A 216 -1.69 15.04 24.58
N ALA A 217 -0.47 14.85 24.06
CA ALA A 217 0.28 15.91 23.41
C ALA A 217 -0.41 16.40 22.11
N ALA A 218 -0.94 15.47 21.32
CA ALA A 218 -1.70 15.73 20.11
C ALA A 218 -3.05 16.39 20.44
N GLU A 219 -3.51 17.29 19.58
CA GLU A 219 -4.86 17.90 19.68
C GLU A 219 -5.94 17.04 19.01
N THR A 220 -5.53 16.26 18.01
CA THR A 220 -6.31 15.26 17.29
C THR A 220 -5.51 13.96 17.17
N THR A 221 -6.22 12.84 17.18
CA THR A 221 -5.71 11.53 16.77
C THR A 221 -6.72 10.96 15.78
N THR A 222 -6.29 10.72 14.55
CA THR A 222 -7.10 10.01 13.55
C THR A 222 -6.79 8.52 13.68
N ILE A 223 -7.81 7.70 13.87
CA ILE A 223 -7.72 6.23 13.79
C ILE A 223 -8.28 5.84 12.42
N ASP A 224 -7.49 5.09 11.66
CA ASP A 224 -7.83 4.56 10.34
C ASP A 224 -8.50 3.19 10.52
N LEU A 225 -7.69 2.18 10.86
CA LEU A 225 -8.14 0.80 11.10
C LEU A 225 -7.48 0.19 12.32
N VAL A 226 -8.03 -0.94 12.77
CA VAL A 226 -7.41 -1.83 13.76
C VAL A 226 -7.34 -3.25 13.24
N ASP A 227 -6.12 -3.71 12.98
CA ASP A 227 -5.86 -5.12 12.79
C ASP A 227 -5.86 -5.85 14.14
N THR A 228 -6.59 -6.96 14.19
CA THR A 228 -6.72 -7.82 15.38
C THR A 228 -6.12 -9.18 15.10
N GLU A 229 -5.24 -9.69 15.98
CA GLU A 229 -4.49 -10.92 15.74
C GLU A 229 -4.48 -11.84 16.98
N ARG A 230 -4.21 -13.14 16.76
CA ARG A 230 -4.08 -14.17 17.81
C ARG A 230 -2.66 -14.76 17.84
N VAL A 231 -1.72 -13.89 18.20
CA VAL A 231 -0.28 -14.15 18.39
C VAL A 231 -0.06 -15.28 19.39
N ASP A 232 0.67 -16.32 19.00
CA ASP A 232 1.15 -17.34 19.93
C ASP A 232 2.37 -16.86 20.74
N GLY A 233 2.60 -17.47 21.91
CA GLY A 233 3.72 -17.11 22.78
C GLY A 233 5.09 -17.34 22.12
N PRO A 234 6.15 -16.68 22.62
CA PRO A 234 7.47 -16.68 21.96
C PRO A 234 8.01 -18.10 21.76
N ALA A 235 8.42 -18.41 20.54
CA ALA A 235 8.95 -19.72 20.19
C ALA A 235 10.23 -20.04 20.99
N THR A 236 10.40 -21.30 21.36
CA THR A 236 11.50 -21.74 22.24
C THR A 236 12.72 -22.19 21.45
N GLN A 237 13.93 -21.82 21.89
CA GLN A 237 15.19 -22.23 21.29
C GLN A 237 15.31 -23.76 21.12
N GLY A 238 15.24 -24.23 19.87
CA GLY A 238 15.44 -25.64 19.50
C GLY A 238 16.88 -26.13 19.65
N SER A 239 17.09 -27.45 19.61
CA SER A 239 18.39 -28.08 19.93
C SER A 239 19.52 -27.84 18.91
N ARG A 240 19.24 -27.20 17.77
CA ARG A 240 20.22 -26.76 16.77
C ARG A 240 20.42 -25.23 16.74
N HIS A 241 19.67 -24.50 17.56
CA HIS A 241 19.74 -23.04 17.61
C HIS A 241 20.93 -22.53 18.41
N VAL A 242 21.69 -21.64 17.79
CA VAL A 242 22.85 -20.94 18.33
C VAL A 242 22.43 -19.51 18.65
N PRO A 243 22.18 -19.15 19.91
CA PRO A 243 21.58 -17.88 20.26
C PRO A 243 22.60 -16.74 20.17
N VAL A 244 22.24 -15.61 19.56
CA VAL A 244 23.13 -14.43 19.42
C VAL A 244 23.64 -13.91 20.78
N THR A 245 22.85 -14.08 21.84
CA THR A 245 23.22 -13.72 23.22
C THR A 245 24.42 -14.51 23.76
N ARG A 246 24.74 -15.69 23.19
CA ARG A 246 25.98 -16.45 23.49
C ARG A 246 27.25 -15.67 23.11
N PHE A 247 27.14 -14.74 22.16
CA PHE A 247 28.23 -13.92 21.64
C PHE A 247 28.20 -12.48 22.18
N GLY A 248 27.30 -12.19 23.13
CA GLY A 248 27.23 -10.91 23.85
C GLY A 248 26.15 -9.93 23.38
N ALA A 249 25.33 -10.32 22.40
CA ALA A 249 24.16 -9.55 21.95
C ALA A 249 23.25 -9.21 23.14
N ASP A 250 22.67 -8.01 23.12
CA ASP A 250 21.91 -7.47 24.25
C ASP A 250 20.40 -7.45 23.94
N PRO A 251 19.59 -8.34 24.59
CA PRO A 251 18.14 -8.40 24.37
C PRO A 251 17.37 -7.23 25.01
N THR A 252 18.07 -6.28 25.66
CA THR A 252 17.49 -5.04 26.19
C THR A 252 17.58 -3.86 25.22
N GLY A 253 18.28 -4.01 24.08
CA GLY A 253 18.49 -2.94 23.10
C GLY A 253 19.53 -1.88 23.50
N VAL A 254 20.04 -1.88 24.73
CA VAL A 254 20.92 -0.81 25.22
C VAL A 254 22.34 -0.85 24.61
N ARG A 255 22.78 -2.01 24.10
CA ARG A 255 24.11 -2.18 23.49
C ARG A 255 24.00 -2.77 22.10
N ASP A 256 24.82 -2.22 21.20
CA ASP A 256 25.01 -2.72 19.84
C ASP A 256 25.38 -4.21 19.85
N SER A 257 24.58 -4.98 19.11
CA SER A 257 24.65 -6.42 18.98
C SER A 257 25.24 -6.86 17.63
N SER A 258 25.55 -5.95 16.70
CA SER A 258 25.93 -6.27 15.32
C SER A 258 27.11 -7.25 15.25
N ALA A 259 28.17 -7.01 16.01
CA ALA A 259 29.34 -7.91 16.08
C ALA A 259 29.04 -9.28 16.73
N ALA A 260 27.97 -9.39 17.53
CA ALA A 260 27.52 -10.66 18.10
C ALA A 260 26.64 -11.47 17.11
N PHE A 261 25.94 -10.79 16.19
CA PHE A 261 25.31 -11.44 15.03
C PHE A 261 26.37 -12.02 14.09
N ASP A 262 27.38 -11.23 13.67
CA ASP A 262 28.51 -11.72 12.86
C ASP A 262 29.15 -12.98 13.48
N ALA A 263 29.41 -12.95 14.79
CA ALA A 263 30.06 -14.04 15.52
C ALA A 263 29.18 -15.28 15.65
N ALA A 264 27.86 -15.13 15.73
CA ALA A 264 26.91 -16.25 15.70
C ALA A 264 26.83 -16.89 14.31
N ILE A 265 26.78 -16.08 13.24
CA ILE A 265 26.81 -16.52 11.84
C ILE A 265 28.11 -17.30 11.58
N ALA A 266 29.28 -16.70 11.85
CA ALA A 266 30.58 -17.34 11.67
C ALA A 266 30.74 -18.64 12.49
N TYR A 267 30.13 -18.71 13.69
CA TYR A 267 30.10 -19.96 14.46
C TYR A 267 29.24 -21.03 13.80
N VAL A 268 28.06 -20.69 13.28
CA VAL A 268 27.16 -21.62 12.58
C VAL A 268 27.80 -22.15 11.30
N HIS A 269 28.50 -21.32 10.51
CA HIS A 269 29.22 -21.79 9.32
C HIS A 269 30.30 -22.82 9.68
N ALA A 270 31.02 -22.61 10.79
CA ALA A 270 32.13 -23.47 11.21
C ALA A 270 31.70 -24.77 11.92
N HIS A 271 30.46 -24.87 12.43
CA HIS A 271 30.01 -26.00 13.28
C HIS A 271 28.65 -26.60 12.88
N GLY A 272 27.94 -25.98 11.93
CA GLY A 272 26.55 -26.26 11.62
C GLY A 272 25.58 -25.76 12.70
N GLY A 273 24.30 -25.72 12.34
CA GLY A 273 23.21 -25.25 13.21
C GLY A 273 22.32 -24.26 12.51
N LYS A 274 21.75 -23.34 13.27
CA LYS A 274 20.97 -22.18 12.83
C LYS A 274 21.27 -21.02 13.80
N VAL A 275 21.38 -19.78 13.31
CA VAL A 275 21.45 -18.60 14.18
C VAL A 275 20.07 -18.36 14.79
N TRP A 276 20.03 -17.96 16.06
CA TRP A 276 18.78 -17.77 16.79
C TRP A 276 18.72 -16.42 17.51
N ILE A 277 17.64 -15.70 17.27
CA ILE A 277 17.28 -14.47 17.98
C ILE A 277 16.24 -14.88 19.04
N PRO A 278 16.57 -14.89 20.36
CA PRO A 278 15.55 -15.11 21.38
C PRO A 278 14.63 -13.89 21.50
N ALA A 279 13.55 -14.00 22.27
CA ALA A 279 12.70 -12.84 22.56
C ALA A 279 13.48 -11.70 23.23
N GLY A 280 13.27 -10.46 22.78
CA GLY A 280 14.01 -9.26 23.17
C GLY A 280 14.11 -8.24 22.02
N ARG A 281 14.55 -7.03 22.36
CA ARG A 281 14.91 -5.99 21.36
C ARG A 281 16.44 -5.92 21.25
N PHE A 282 16.97 -5.90 20.04
CA PHE A 282 18.41 -5.94 19.77
C PHE A 282 18.80 -4.73 18.92
N LEU A 283 19.65 -3.85 19.46
CA LEU A 283 20.23 -2.74 18.72
C LEU A 283 21.25 -3.27 17.71
N VAL A 284 21.08 -2.93 16.44
CA VAL A 284 22.00 -3.19 15.33
C VAL A 284 22.22 -1.87 14.58
N THR A 285 23.47 -1.55 14.28
CA THR A 285 23.91 -0.20 13.85
C THR A 285 24.39 -0.13 12.40
N ARG A 286 24.35 -1.26 11.70
CA ARG A 286 24.81 -1.47 10.32
C ARG A 286 24.24 -2.78 9.78
N HIS A 287 24.41 -3.03 8.49
CA HIS A 287 23.95 -4.27 7.86
C HIS A 287 24.68 -5.50 8.41
N ILE A 288 23.94 -6.61 8.54
CA ILE A 288 24.44 -7.94 8.87
C ILE A 288 24.50 -8.76 7.58
N VAL A 289 25.70 -9.16 7.14
CA VAL A 289 25.86 -9.95 5.91
C VAL A 289 25.53 -11.42 6.18
N VAL A 290 24.65 -12.01 5.36
CA VAL A 290 24.17 -13.39 5.46
C VAL A 290 24.42 -14.17 4.17
N ASP A 291 24.89 -15.41 4.31
CA ASP A 291 25.15 -16.36 3.22
C ASP A 291 25.20 -17.78 3.80
N ASP A 292 24.65 -18.80 3.14
CA ASP A 292 24.58 -20.21 3.59
C ASP A 292 24.09 -20.40 5.06
N VAL A 293 23.13 -19.57 5.50
CA VAL A 293 22.74 -19.46 6.92
C VAL A 293 21.24 -19.24 7.13
N THR A 294 20.66 -19.97 8.10
CA THR A 294 19.35 -19.62 8.68
C THR A 294 19.53 -18.69 9.90
N VAL A 295 18.78 -17.60 9.94
CA VAL A 295 18.54 -16.74 11.10
C VAL A 295 17.07 -16.85 11.48
N GLU A 296 16.77 -17.46 12.62
CA GLU A 296 15.40 -17.74 13.08
C GLU A 296 15.11 -17.02 14.41
N GLY A 297 13.96 -16.34 14.51
CA GLY A 297 13.54 -15.62 15.71
C GLY A 297 12.49 -16.37 16.55
N ALA A 298 12.07 -15.74 17.65
CA ALA A 298 11.01 -16.24 18.51
C ALA A 298 9.58 -15.86 18.03
N GLY A 299 9.46 -15.31 16.82
CA GLY A 299 8.27 -14.65 16.27
C GLY A 299 8.47 -13.13 16.16
N SER A 300 7.92 -12.50 15.12
CA SER A 300 8.08 -11.05 14.82
C SER A 300 7.42 -10.10 15.84
N TRP A 301 6.59 -10.62 16.73
CA TRP A 301 6.08 -9.92 17.93
C TRP A 301 7.03 -9.98 19.14
N TRP A 302 8.07 -10.82 19.08
CA TRP A 302 8.88 -11.21 20.24
C TRP A 302 10.38 -10.94 20.06
N SER A 303 10.90 -11.18 18.86
CA SER A 303 12.30 -10.95 18.49
C SER A 303 12.38 -9.78 17.53
N ILE A 304 13.00 -8.69 17.97
CA ILE A 304 13.00 -7.42 17.24
C ILE A 304 14.43 -6.94 17.10
N VAL A 305 14.92 -6.82 15.86
CA VAL A 305 16.14 -6.10 15.52
C VAL A 305 15.76 -4.66 15.19
N TYR A 306 16.46 -3.68 15.74
CA TYR A 306 16.18 -2.27 15.48
C TYR A 306 17.44 -1.41 15.55
N GLY A 307 17.37 -0.17 15.06
CA GLY A 307 18.48 0.76 15.21
C GLY A 307 18.32 2.08 14.47
N PRO A 308 19.12 3.10 14.86
CA PRO A 308 19.07 4.42 14.27
C PRO A 308 19.68 4.46 12.87
N VAL A 309 19.19 5.37 12.03
CA VAL A 309 19.90 5.83 10.83
C VAL A 309 21.03 6.76 11.29
N THR A 310 22.28 6.48 10.89
CA THR A 310 23.46 7.19 11.42
C THR A 310 24.40 7.68 10.31
N PRO A 311 24.80 8.98 10.31
CA PRO A 311 25.67 9.52 9.25
C PRO A 311 27.07 8.94 9.25
N ARG A 312 27.54 8.53 8.08
CA ARG A 312 28.87 7.96 7.85
C ARG A 312 29.90 9.06 7.58
N ALA A 313 31.10 8.91 8.15
CA ALA A 313 32.20 9.84 7.93
C ALA A 313 32.75 9.82 6.48
N THR A 314 32.47 8.73 5.75
CA THR A 314 32.75 8.54 4.32
C THR A 314 31.65 7.64 3.74
N PRO A 315 31.18 7.88 2.50
CA PRO A 315 30.24 7.00 1.82
C PRO A 315 30.69 5.52 1.80
N ALA A 316 29.73 4.60 1.78
CA ALA A 316 29.94 3.18 1.52
C ALA A 316 30.28 2.93 0.03
N ALA A 317 30.57 1.67 -0.33
CA ALA A 317 30.97 1.31 -1.69
C ALA A 317 29.82 1.40 -2.70
N ASP A 318 28.59 1.19 -2.23
CA ASP A 318 27.31 1.41 -2.92
C ASP A 318 26.91 2.91 -3.01
N GLY A 319 27.62 3.80 -2.32
CA GLY A 319 27.32 5.24 -2.25
C GLY A 319 26.66 5.70 -0.95
N SER A 320 26.17 4.80 -0.09
CA SER A 320 25.39 5.14 1.10
C SER A 320 26.15 6.07 2.05
N THR A 321 25.51 7.18 2.38
CA THR A 321 25.93 8.21 3.32
C THR A 321 25.50 7.93 4.76
N HIS A 322 24.55 7.00 4.98
CA HIS A 322 24.11 6.54 6.30
C HIS A 322 24.28 5.02 6.50
N ASP A 323 24.34 4.57 7.75
CA ASP A 323 24.16 3.16 8.17
C ASP A 323 22.83 2.99 8.91
N SER A 324 22.18 1.82 8.77
CA SER A 324 20.96 1.40 9.51
C SER A 324 21.05 -0.08 9.94
N PRO A 325 20.12 -0.60 10.77
CA PRO A 325 19.88 -2.04 10.84
C PRO A 325 19.47 -2.61 9.48
N GLY A 326 19.81 -3.87 9.22
CA GLY A 326 19.32 -4.63 8.07
C GLY A 326 20.05 -5.97 7.87
N PHE A 327 19.48 -6.89 7.08
CA PHE A 327 20.08 -8.19 6.75
C PHE A 327 20.32 -8.33 5.25
N TYR A 328 21.59 -8.42 4.85
CA TYR A 328 22.00 -8.25 3.46
C TYR A 328 22.68 -9.50 2.90
N GLY A 329 22.33 -9.87 1.68
CA GLY A 329 23.13 -10.79 0.87
C GLY A 329 24.49 -10.16 0.51
N ARG A 330 25.43 -10.99 0.05
CA ARG A 330 26.64 -10.50 -0.63
C ARG A 330 26.22 -9.83 -1.95
N SER A 331 27.05 -8.93 -2.47
CA SER A 331 26.74 -8.29 -3.76
C SER A 331 26.70 -9.33 -4.89
N ALA A 332 25.85 -9.13 -5.90
CA ALA A 332 25.82 -10.01 -7.08
C ALA A 332 27.17 -10.05 -7.81
N ALA A 333 27.91 -8.94 -7.82
CA ALA A 333 29.27 -8.84 -8.34
C ALA A 333 30.30 -9.73 -7.58
N GLU A 334 30.02 -10.08 -6.32
CA GLU A 334 30.79 -11.07 -5.53
C GLU A 334 30.20 -12.49 -5.62
N GLY A 335 29.24 -12.71 -6.52
CA GLY A 335 28.55 -13.98 -6.74
C GLY A 335 27.27 -14.18 -5.92
N GLY A 336 26.81 -13.15 -5.20
CA GLY A 336 25.59 -13.15 -4.39
C GLY A 336 25.58 -14.14 -3.22
N SER A 337 24.53 -14.12 -2.41
CA SER A 337 24.29 -15.11 -1.35
C SER A 337 23.35 -16.23 -1.77
N HIS A 338 23.46 -17.37 -1.09
CA HIS A 338 22.73 -18.61 -1.38
C HIS A 338 22.29 -19.33 -0.10
N HIS A 339 21.20 -20.11 -0.18
CA HIS A 339 20.57 -20.83 0.95
C HIS A 339 20.30 -19.98 2.22
N VAL A 340 20.14 -18.66 2.08
CA VAL A 340 19.84 -17.77 3.21
C VAL A 340 18.39 -18.01 3.64
N SER A 341 18.15 -18.03 4.94
CA SER A 341 16.78 -18.15 5.45
C SER A 341 16.57 -17.22 6.64
N LEU A 342 15.83 -16.14 6.44
CA LEU A 342 15.45 -15.17 7.47
C LEU A 342 14.01 -15.47 7.89
N ARG A 343 13.78 -15.84 9.16
CA ARG A 343 12.47 -16.32 9.62
C ARG A 343 12.07 -15.80 10.98
N ASP A 344 10.81 -15.43 11.14
CA ASP A 344 10.16 -15.26 12.44
C ASP A 344 10.76 -14.14 13.34
N PHE A 345 11.19 -13.00 12.77
CA PHE A 345 11.61 -11.80 13.54
C PHE A 345 11.22 -10.46 12.89
N ALA A 346 11.27 -9.37 13.65
CA ALA A 346 11.03 -8.02 13.15
C ALA A 346 12.32 -7.24 12.89
N ILE A 347 12.27 -6.33 11.90
CA ILE A 347 13.29 -5.32 11.62
C ILE A 347 12.58 -3.96 11.65
N GLU A 348 12.89 -3.16 12.66
CA GLU A 348 12.30 -1.82 12.90
C GLU A 348 13.40 -0.76 12.73
N GLY A 349 13.28 0.08 11.69
CA GLY A 349 14.27 1.10 11.36
C GLY A 349 14.11 2.41 12.15
N ASP A 350 14.65 3.49 11.58
CA ASP A 350 14.51 4.87 12.06
C ASP A 350 14.59 5.86 10.88
N VAL A 351 14.03 5.47 9.72
CA VAL A 351 14.07 6.26 8.48
C VAL A 351 12.90 7.24 8.48
N ARG A 352 13.19 8.55 8.31
CA ARG A 352 12.22 9.66 8.48
C ARG A 352 12.13 10.62 7.30
N GLU A 353 13.04 10.47 6.34
CA GLU A 353 12.99 11.12 5.02
C GLU A 353 13.57 10.17 3.98
N ARG A 354 13.25 10.38 2.70
CA ARG A 354 13.71 9.50 1.62
C ARG A 354 15.04 10.01 1.07
N ILE A 355 16.08 9.18 1.16
CA ILE A 355 17.38 9.43 0.57
C ILE A 355 17.73 8.23 -0.32
N ASP A 356 17.50 8.34 -1.62
CA ASP A 356 17.51 7.17 -2.52
C ASP A 356 18.86 6.46 -2.58
N VAL A 357 19.96 7.21 -2.49
CA VAL A 357 21.35 6.71 -2.50
C VAL A 357 21.72 5.93 -1.22
N ASP A 358 20.96 6.07 -0.14
CA ASP A 358 21.21 5.32 1.09
C ASP A 358 20.52 3.95 1.03
N GLN A 359 21.31 2.88 1.14
CA GLN A 359 20.83 1.50 1.23
C GLN A 359 20.29 1.18 2.64
N VAL A 360 19.41 2.02 3.19
CA VAL A 360 18.84 1.87 4.55
C VAL A 360 17.51 1.09 4.53
N ASN A 361 17.59 -0.14 4.00
CA ASN A 361 16.47 -1.05 3.79
C ASN A 361 16.49 -2.17 4.85
N ALA A 362 15.36 -2.80 5.14
CA ALA A 362 15.35 -3.87 6.14
C ALA A 362 16.12 -5.12 5.66
N ILE A 363 16.00 -5.46 4.38
CA ILE A 363 16.70 -6.56 3.71
C ILE A 363 17.22 -6.06 2.36
N GLY A 364 18.40 -6.53 1.93
CA GLY A 364 18.91 -6.17 0.61
C GLY A 364 20.05 -7.02 0.04
N GLY A 365 20.57 -6.60 -1.12
CA GLY A 365 21.60 -7.34 -1.88
C GLY A 365 21.08 -8.62 -2.53
N ALA A 366 21.98 -9.48 -3.00
CA ALA A 366 21.60 -10.67 -3.79
C ALA A 366 21.30 -11.90 -2.91
N LEU A 367 20.09 -12.45 -3.01
CA LEU A 367 19.58 -13.55 -2.17
C LEU A 367 19.01 -14.70 -3.01
N GLY A 368 19.85 -15.40 -3.77
CA GLY A 368 19.43 -16.53 -4.62
C GLY A 368 19.60 -17.91 -3.98
N GLY A 369 19.72 -18.94 -4.81
CA GLY A 369 20.05 -20.31 -4.40
C GLY A 369 18.98 -20.99 -3.56
N GLY A 370 17.70 -20.67 -3.78
CA GLY A 370 16.59 -21.18 -2.97
C GLY A 370 16.52 -20.56 -1.57
N SER A 371 16.83 -19.26 -1.47
CA SER A 371 16.72 -18.51 -0.21
C SER A 371 15.25 -18.25 0.19
N LEU A 372 15.02 -17.88 1.45
CA LEU A 372 13.69 -17.73 2.04
C LEU A 372 13.61 -16.54 3.02
N VAL A 373 12.59 -15.70 2.88
CA VAL A 373 12.20 -14.66 3.84
C VAL A 373 10.76 -14.95 4.29
N GLU A 374 10.54 -15.26 5.58
CA GLU A 374 9.26 -15.78 6.09
C GLU A 374 8.86 -15.22 7.46
N GLY A 375 7.59 -14.86 7.65
CA GLY A 375 7.05 -14.51 8.98
C GLY A 375 7.63 -13.22 9.58
N MET A 376 8.15 -12.33 8.73
CA MET A 376 8.83 -11.11 9.13
C MET A 376 7.85 -9.94 9.39
N TYR A 377 8.28 -8.97 10.18
CA TYR A 377 7.65 -7.64 10.27
C TYR A 377 8.71 -6.59 9.94
N LEU A 378 8.52 -5.83 8.86
CA LEU A 378 9.49 -4.86 8.33
C LEU A 378 8.86 -3.46 8.36
N HIS A 379 9.52 -2.50 9.02
CA HIS A 379 8.88 -1.24 9.45
C HIS A 379 9.90 -0.10 9.57
N HIS A 380 9.51 1.13 9.20
CA HIS A 380 10.34 2.36 9.30
C HIS A 380 11.71 2.29 8.61
N THR A 381 11.78 1.60 7.48
CA THR A 381 12.94 1.53 6.59
C THR A 381 12.67 2.31 5.29
N LYS A 382 13.70 2.55 4.45
CA LYS A 382 13.46 3.18 3.13
C LYS A 382 12.64 2.23 2.27
N VAL A 383 13.09 0.97 2.19
CA VAL A 383 12.45 -0.13 1.48
C VAL A 383 12.44 -1.37 2.38
N GLY A 384 11.43 -2.23 2.26
CA GLY A 384 11.37 -3.50 2.99
C GLY A 384 12.42 -4.49 2.47
N LEU A 385 12.34 -4.83 1.18
CA LEU A 385 13.32 -5.64 0.46
C LEU A 385 13.80 -4.88 -0.79
N TRP A 386 15.06 -4.44 -0.84
CA TRP A 386 15.70 -3.93 -2.06
C TRP A 386 16.76 -4.92 -2.53
N LEU A 387 16.42 -5.74 -3.52
CA LEU A 387 17.26 -6.86 -3.93
C LEU A 387 17.93 -6.55 -5.27
N ASP A 388 19.26 -6.42 -5.27
CA ASP A 388 20.04 -6.21 -6.48
C ASP A 388 20.51 -7.57 -7.05
N GLY A 389 20.17 -7.85 -8.31
CA GLY A 389 20.58 -9.04 -9.04
C GLY A 389 21.90 -8.89 -9.83
N PRO A 390 22.23 -9.85 -10.71
CA PRO A 390 21.42 -11.03 -11.02
C PRO A 390 21.50 -12.15 -9.97
N PHE A 391 20.38 -12.82 -9.70
CA PHE A 391 20.33 -14.10 -8.97
C PHE A 391 19.10 -14.95 -9.34
N ASP A 392 19.12 -16.21 -8.91
CA ASP A 392 18.11 -17.23 -9.22
C ASP A 392 17.54 -17.85 -7.94
N GLY A 393 16.21 -17.94 -7.81
CA GLY A 393 15.49 -18.70 -6.79
C GLY A 393 15.47 -18.07 -5.39
N LEU A 394 14.39 -17.34 -5.09
CA LEU A 394 14.05 -16.80 -3.76
C LEU A 394 12.56 -17.02 -3.46
N THR A 395 12.18 -17.13 -2.19
CA THR A 395 10.78 -17.02 -1.76
C THR A 395 10.64 -15.98 -0.66
N VAL A 396 9.74 -15.02 -0.85
CA VAL A 396 9.38 -13.97 0.12
C VAL A 396 7.92 -14.18 0.47
N ARG A 397 7.62 -14.68 1.68
CA ARG A 397 6.24 -15.03 2.04
C ARG A 397 5.82 -14.83 3.48
N ASP A 398 4.51 -14.72 3.70
CA ASP A 398 3.90 -14.63 5.03
C ASP A 398 4.44 -13.44 5.86
N ASN A 399 4.84 -12.34 5.21
CA ASN A 399 5.44 -11.16 5.85
C ASN A 399 4.45 -9.99 5.95
N VAL A 400 4.68 -9.12 6.94
CA VAL A 400 4.05 -7.80 7.06
C VAL A 400 5.12 -6.73 6.79
N ILE A 401 4.85 -5.83 5.84
CA ILE A 401 5.74 -4.75 5.43
C ILE A 401 4.92 -3.45 5.48
N THR A 402 5.28 -2.53 6.38
CA THR A 402 4.49 -1.32 6.64
C THR A 402 5.37 -0.08 6.71
N ASP A 403 4.77 1.10 6.46
CA ASP A 403 5.33 2.43 6.68
C ASP A 403 6.78 2.56 6.16
N GLN A 404 6.92 2.37 4.84
CA GLN A 404 8.18 2.48 4.10
C GLN A 404 8.18 3.80 3.32
N LEU A 405 9.27 4.56 3.33
CA LEU A 405 9.31 5.86 2.62
C LEU A 405 9.55 5.75 1.10
N ALA A 406 9.83 4.55 0.61
CA ALA A 406 9.83 4.16 -0.79
C ALA A 406 9.08 2.81 -0.93
N ASP A 407 9.58 1.92 -1.77
CA ASP A 407 9.00 0.63 -2.13
C ASP A 407 8.77 -0.32 -0.93
N GLY A 408 7.83 -1.26 -1.07
CA GLY A 408 7.73 -2.38 -0.12
C GLY A 408 8.73 -3.50 -0.44
N ILE A 409 8.71 -3.97 -1.69
CA ILE A 409 9.60 -4.98 -2.24
C ILE A 409 10.01 -4.52 -3.65
N ASN A 410 11.30 -4.43 -3.94
CA ASN A 410 11.83 -4.18 -5.28
C ASN A 410 12.81 -5.31 -5.68
N LEU A 411 12.50 -5.98 -6.78
CA LEU A 411 13.39 -6.92 -7.46
C LEU A 411 14.11 -6.15 -8.57
N HIS A 412 15.39 -5.83 -8.37
CA HIS A 412 16.16 -4.94 -9.23
C HIS A 412 17.21 -5.70 -10.07
N SER A 413 16.96 -5.76 -11.38
CA SER A 413 17.86 -6.19 -12.46
C SER A 413 18.39 -7.63 -12.40
N GLY A 414 17.84 -8.50 -13.26
CA GLY A 414 18.36 -9.85 -13.53
C GLY A 414 17.94 -10.91 -12.51
N ILE A 415 16.85 -10.70 -11.78
CA ILE A 415 16.34 -11.60 -10.74
C ILE A 415 15.36 -12.61 -11.35
N THR A 416 15.48 -13.89 -10.98
CA THR A 416 14.74 -14.95 -11.68
C THR A 416 14.21 -16.06 -10.77
N HIS A 417 13.08 -16.65 -11.17
CA HIS A 417 12.34 -17.70 -10.46
C HIS A 417 12.04 -17.37 -8.99
N VAL A 418 11.79 -16.10 -8.68
CA VAL A 418 11.39 -15.61 -7.36
C VAL A 418 9.88 -15.76 -7.18
N ARG A 419 9.46 -16.09 -5.95
CA ARG A 419 8.05 -16.06 -5.55
C ARG A 419 7.83 -15.10 -4.39
N VAL A 420 7.10 -14.02 -4.64
CA VAL A 420 6.61 -13.07 -3.64
C VAL A 420 5.15 -13.43 -3.36
N THR A 421 4.85 -14.08 -2.24
CA THR A 421 3.53 -14.68 -2.00
C THR A 421 2.97 -14.43 -0.60
N ASP A 422 1.67 -14.20 -0.48
CA ASP A 422 0.99 -14.10 0.83
C ASP A 422 1.57 -13.02 1.77
N ASN A 423 2.08 -11.91 1.23
CA ASN A 423 2.56 -10.77 2.04
C ASN A 423 1.47 -9.70 2.18
N LEU A 424 1.48 -8.98 3.31
CA LEU A 424 0.78 -7.70 3.48
C LEU A 424 1.78 -6.56 3.29
N VAL A 425 1.49 -5.64 2.38
CA VAL A 425 2.27 -4.42 2.16
C VAL A 425 1.35 -3.21 2.27
N ARG A 426 1.55 -2.33 3.27
CA ARG A 426 0.64 -1.20 3.53
C ARG A 426 1.39 0.11 3.80
N GLY A 427 0.92 1.21 3.23
CA GLY A 427 1.49 2.55 3.47
C GLY A 427 2.92 2.72 2.94
N THR A 428 3.17 2.39 1.66
CA THR A 428 4.48 2.62 1.03
C THR A 428 4.57 4.02 0.41
N GLY A 429 5.77 4.57 0.34
CA GLY A 429 6.09 5.87 -0.27
C GLY A 429 6.49 5.78 -1.74
N ASP A 430 6.41 4.59 -2.33
CA ASP A 430 6.52 4.28 -3.76
C ASP A 430 5.82 2.93 -4.04
N ASP A 431 6.07 2.35 -5.22
CA ASP A 431 5.61 1.02 -5.64
C ASP A 431 5.65 -0.03 -4.53
N ALA A 432 4.50 -0.55 -4.11
CA ALA A 432 4.45 -1.48 -2.98
C ALA A 432 5.14 -2.83 -3.29
N ILE A 433 5.01 -3.32 -4.52
CA ILE A 433 5.83 -4.41 -5.07
C ILE A 433 6.27 -4.03 -6.50
N ALA A 434 7.58 -4.00 -6.76
CA ALA A 434 8.16 -3.67 -8.05
C ALA A 434 9.09 -4.79 -8.58
N LEU A 435 8.98 -5.06 -9.88
CA LEU A 435 10.00 -5.76 -10.67
C LEU A 435 10.63 -4.70 -11.60
N TRP A 436 11.90 -4.39 -11.41
CA TRP A 436 12.61 -3.35 -12.16
C TRP A 436 13.86 -3.89 -12.85
N SER A 437 13.68 -4.28 -14.11
CA SER A 437 14.74 -4.82 -14.95
C SER A 437 15.63 -3.71 -15.53
N GLU A 438 16.36 -2.96 -14.69
CA GLU A 438 17.25 -1.89 -15.18
C GLU A 438 18.31 -2.45 -16.13
N ASN A 439 18.41 -1.86 -17.33
CA ASN A 439 19.22 -2.32 -18.46
C ASN A 439 20.72 -1.93 -18.32
N LEU A 440 21.31 -2.32 -17.18
CA LEU A 440 22.66 -1.98 -16.73
C LEU A 440 23.76 -2.35 -17.75
N HIS A 441 23.57 -3.44 -18.50
CA HIS A 441 24.54 -3.94 -19.48
C HIS A 441 24.16 -3.64 -20.93
N GLY A 442 23.04 -2.93 -21.16
CA GLY A 442 22.59 -2.45 -22.46
C GLY A 442 22.16 -3.57 -23.43
N ALA A 443 21.93 -3.20 -24.69
CA ALA A 443 21.39 -4.10 -25.72
C ALA A 443 22.23 -5.37 -26.01
N SER A 444 23.48 -5.45 -25.55
CA SER A 444 24.33 -6.65 -25.61
C SER A 444 24.29 -7.52 -24.35
N GLY A 445 23.77 -6.99 -23.25
CA GLY A 445 23.71 -7.65 -21.94
C GLY A 445 22.30 -7.98 -21.44
N ARG A 446 21.24 -7.32 -21.95
CA ARG A 446 19.81 -7.48 -21.63
C ARG A 446 19.37 -8.78 -20.94
N ALA A 447 19.75 -9.95 -21.43
CA ALA A 447 19.38 -11.26 -20.85
C ALA A 447 20.04 -11.58 -19.48
N ALA A 448 20.85 -10.66 -18.93
CA ALA A 448 21.37 -10.66 -17.56
C ALA A 448 20.76 -9.53 -16.70
N ASP A 449 19.95 -8.66 -17.31
CA ASP A 449 19.27 -7.49 -16.72
C ASP A 449 17.74 -7.70 -16.65
N GLU A 450 17.20 -8.63 -17.45
CA GLU A 450 15.81 -9.08 -17.39
C GLU A 450 15.54 -9.85 -16.10
N ASP A 451 14.63 -9.32 -15.29
CA ASP A 451 13.92 -10.15 -14.33
C ASP A 451 13.01 -11.12 -15.09
N ALA A 452 12.88 -12.36 -14.63
CA ALA A 452 12.17 -13.37 -15.43
C ALA A 452 11.67 -14.62 -14.69
N TYR A 453 10.49 -15.07 -15.12
CA TYR A 453 9.73 -16.18 -14.55
C TYR A 453 9.37 -15.96 -13.07
N ASP A 454 9.28 -14.70 -12.65
CA ASP A 454 8.95 -14.31 -11.28
C ASP A 454 7.43 -14.32 -11.06
N ILE A 455 7.02 -14.62 -9.83
CA ILE A 455 5.64 -14.87 -9.46
C ILE A 455 5.25 -14.03 -8.23
N VAL A 456 4.42 -13.01 -8.45
CA VAL A 456 3.86 -12.13 -7.41
C VAL A 456 2.41 -12.56 -7.17
N ASP A 457 2.16 -13.36 -6.14
CA ASP A 457 0.93 -14.16 -5.99
C ASP A 457 0.24 -13.99 -4.63
N HIS A 458 -1.09 -13.82 -4.59
CA HIS A 458 -1.84 -13.73 -3.32
C HIS A 458 -1.33 -12.67 -2.31
N ASN A 459 -0.72 -11.56 -2.73
CA ASN A 459 -0.33 -10.48 -1.81
C ASN A 459 -1.48 -9.49 -1.57
N THR A 460 -1.58 -8.93 -0.36
CA THR A 460 -2.46 -7.78 -0.07
C THR A 460 -1.62 -6.50 -0.08
N VAL A 461 -2.02 -5.54 -0.91
CA VAL A 461 -1.39 -4.21 -1.01
C VAL A 461 -2.42 -3.14 -0.66
N GLN A 462 -2.08 -2.21 0.23
CA GLN A 462 -2.99 -1.15 0.68
C GLN A 462 -2.31 0.23 0.77
N SER A 463 -2.99 1.24 0.24
CA SER A 463 -2.65 2.67 0.41
C SER A 463 -1.20 3.07 0.07
N PRO A 464 -0.61 2.69 -1.09
CA PRO A 464 0.64 3.29 -1.56
C PRO A 464 0.43 4.79 -1.84
N VAL A 465 1.23 5.63 -1.19
CA VAL A 465 1.11 7.10 -1.09
C VAL A 465 1.62 7.81 -2.35
N LEU A 466 2.46 7.12 -3.13
CA LEU A 466 2.96 7.50 -4.45
C LEU A 466 3.05 6.22 -5.29
N ALA A 467 2.95 6.37 -6.61
CA ALA A 467 3.14 5.29 -7.58
C ALA A 467 2.14 4.13 -7.35
N ASN A 468 2.57 2.89 -7.58
CA ASN A 468 1.66 1.79 -7.86
C ASN A 468 1.53 0.78 -6.70
N GLY A 469 0.54 -0.11 -6.82
CA GLY A 469 0.45 -1.26 -5.96
C GLY A 469 1.41 -2.38 -6.38
N ILE A 470 1.31 -2.84 -7.62
CA ILE A 470 2.26 -3.80 -8.21
C ILE A 470 2.72 -3.29 -9.58
N ALA A 471 4.02 -3.07 -9.74
CA ALA A 471 4.64 -2.54 -10.95
C ALA A 471 5.63 -3.52 -11.58
N VAL A 472 5.66 -3.53 -12.92
CA VAL A 472 6.61 -4.33 -13.72
C VAL A 472 7.24 -3.43 -14.78
N TYR A 473 8.56 -3.29 -14.75
CA TYR A 473 9.34 -2.44 -15.65
C TYR A 473 10.30 -3.29 -16.48
N GLY A 474 9.86 -3.69 -17.68
CA GLY A 474 10.58 -4.67 -18.50
C GLY A 474 10.37 -6.12 -18.03
N GLY A 475 11.37 -6.97 -18.19
CA GLY A 475 11.32 -8.38 -17.78
C GLY A 475 10.72 -9.34 -18.82
N ARG A 476 10.52 -10.61 -18.45
CA ARG A 476 10.12 -11.68 -19.36
C ARG A 476 9.46 -12.88 -18.66
N ASP A 477 8.27 -13.22 -19.14
CA ASP A 477 7.46 -14.39 -18.71
C ASP A 477 6.95 -14.35 -17.24
N ASP A 478 6.86 -13.17 -16.65
CA ASP A 478 6.45 -12.94 -15.26
C ASP A 478 4.93 -13.01 -15.04
N THR A 479 4.53 -13.41 -13.83
CA THR A 479 3.12 -13.65 -13.47
C THR A 479 2.72 -12.95 -12.17
N ILE A 480 1.81 -11.99 -12.28
CA ILE A 480 1.20 -11.26 -11.16
C ILE A 480 -0.20 -11.83 -10.99
N SER A 481 -0.44 -12.62 -9.95
CA SER A 481 -1.68 -13.40 -9.78
C SER A 481 -2.40 -13.26 -8.44
N ASP A 482 -3.72 -13.26 -8.46
CA ASP A 482 -4.56 -13.40 -7.25
C ASP A 482 -4.30 -12.36 -6.13
N ASN A 483 -3.64 -11.25 -6.43
CA ASN A 483 -3.36 -10.20 -5.44
C ASN A 483 -4.64 -9.38 -5.16
N LEU A 484 -4.73 -8.83 -3.95
CA LEU A 484 -5.70 -7.81 -3.58
C LEU A 484 -4.96 -6.47 -3.48
N VAL A 485 -5.26 -5.52 -4.36
CA VAL A 485 -4.54 -4.24 -4.42
C VAL A 485 -5.52 -3.08 -4.27
N ALA A 486 -5.39 -2.34 -3.17
CA ALA A 486 -6.35 -1.34 -2.75
C ALA A 486 -5.73 0.02 -2.45
N ASP A 487 -6.52 1.06 -2.71
CA ASP A 487 -6.29 2.44 -2.28
C ASP A 487 -4.99 3.18 -2.73
N PRO A 488 -4.36 2.95 -3.92
CA PRO A 488 -3.30 3.85 -4.41
C PRO A 488 -3.72 5.32 -4.39
N VAL A 489 -2.82 6.23 -4.03
CA VAL A 489 -3.20 7.61 -3.64
C VAL A 489 -3.04 8.62 -4.77
N ARG A 490 -1.90 8.62 -5.48
CA ARG A 490 -1.60 9.57 -6.57
C ARG A 490 -0.48 9.06 -7.46
N GLU A 491 -0.46 9.56 -8.71
CA GLU A 491 0.69 9.41 -9.63
C GLU A 491 1.06 7.93 -9.91
N GLY A 492 0.06 7.04 -9.79
CA GLY A 492 0.18 5.60 -10.06
C GLY A 492 -1.14 4.82 -9.88
N SER A 493 -1.07 3.50 -10.09
CA SER A 493 -2.20 2.59 -10.36
C SER A 493 -2.17 1.36 -9.46
N ALA A 494 -3.24 0.53 -9.42
CA ALA A 494 -3.13 -0.72 -8.67
C ALA A 494 -2.16 -1.69 -9.34
N LEU A 495 -2.25 -1.83 -10.66
CA LEU A 495 -1.34 -2.64 -11.47
C LEU A 495 -0.65 -1.77 -12.53
N HIS A 496 0.64 -1.98 -12.77
CA HIS A 496 1.41 -1.23 -13.76
C HIS A 496 2.32 -2.12 -14.60
N ALA A 497 2.40 -1.82 -15.90
CA ALA A 497 3.40 -2.39 -16.81
C ALA A 497 4.00 -1.27 -17.66
N GLY A 498 5.29 -0.97 -17.43
CA GLY A 498 5.98 0.15 -18.06
C GLY A 498 7.24 -0.24 -18.85
N THR A 499 7.53 0.49 -19.92
CA THR A 499 8.89 0.61 -20.48
C THR A 499 9.42 2.00 -20.14
N ARG A 500 10.06 2.11 -18.96
CA ARG A 500 10.52 3.37 -18.34
C ARG A 500 11.62 3.09 -17.32
N PHE A 501 12.27 4.14 -16.81
CA PHE A 501 13.32 4.03 -15.79
C PHE A 501 14.53 3.21 -16.25
N GLY A 502 14.94 3.36 -17.51
CA GLY A 502 16.06 2.62 -18.07
C GLY A 502 15.82 1.11 -18.21
N SER A 503 14.56 0.66 -18.17
CA SER A 503 14.25 -0.78 -18.16
C SER A 503 14.67 -1.50 -19.44
N THR A 504 14.75 -2.83 -19.34
CA THR A 504 14.62 -3.69 -20.52
C THR A 504 13.22 -3.53 -21.14
N GLY A 505 13.06 -3.99 -22.38
CA GLY A 505 11.71 -4.18 -22.93
C GLY A 505 11.10 -5.49 -22.43
N PHE A 506 9.77 -5.62 -22.51
CA PHE A 506 9.10 -6.90 -22.27
C PHE A 506 9.47 -7.94 -23.35
N ASP A 507 9.63 -9.21 -22.98
CA ASP A 507 9.64 -10.37 -23.90
C ASP A 507 8.78 -11.51 -23.33
N GLY A 508 8.54 -12.57 -24.10
CA GLY A 508 7.75 -13.72 -23.64
C GLY A 508 6.26 -13.39 -23.50
N THR A 509 5.69 -13.47 -22.29
CA THR A 509 4.33 -12.99 -21.98
C THR A 509 4.22 -12.52 -20.52
N LEU A 510 3.91 -11.24 -20.29
CA LEU A 510 3.56 -10.73 -18.97
C LEU A 510 2.10 -11.06 -18.65
N THR A 511 1.85 -11.71 -17.53
CA THR A 511 0.50 -12.17 -17.14
C THR A 511 0.01 -11.49 -15.86
N PHE A 512 -1.06 -10.70 -15.97
CA PHE A 512 -1.90 -10.30 -14.85
C PHE A 512 -3.14 -11.21 -14.85
N THR A 513 -3.28 -12.09 -13.86
CA THR A 513 -4.43 -13.02 -13.81
C THR A 513 -5.07 -13.08 -12.44
N ARG A 514 -6.40 -13.15 -12.38
CA ARG A 514 -7.17 -13.29 -11.14
C ARG A 514 -6.92 -12.21 -10.07
N ASN A 515 -6.38 -11.05 -10.40
CA ASN A 515 -6.16 -9.99 -9.42
C ASN A 515 -7.47 -9.26 -9.10
N THR A 516 -7.58 -8.69 -7.90
CA THR A 516 -8.68 -7.78 -7.55
C THR A 516 -8.13 -6.41 -7.17
N THR A 517 -8.58 -5.38 -7.88
CA THR A 517 -8.16 -3.99 -7.63
C THR A 517 -9.31 -3.20 -7.02
N VAL A 518 -9.04 -2.37 -6.02
CA VAL A 518 -10.05 -1.65 -5.25
C VAL A 518 -9.69 -0.17 -5.15
N ARG A 519 -10.61 0.74 -5.51
CA ARG A 519 -10.42 2.20 -5.36
C ARG A 519 -9.15 2.75 -6.05
N ALA A 520 -8.71 2.06 -7.09
CA ALA A 520 -7.54 2.37 -7.92
C ALA A 520 -7.86 3.40 -9.03
N GLY A 521 -6.95 3.61 -9.98
CA GLY A 521 -7.15 4.57 -11.09
C GLY A 521 -7.05 6.03 -10.63
N THR A 522 -5.92 6.39 -10.00
CA THR A 522 -5.75 7.72 -9.38
C THR A 522 -5.72 8.84 -10.41
N HIS A 523 -6.01 10.06 -9.97
CA HIS A 523 -5.81 11.25 -10.79
C HIS A 523 -4.31 11.62 -10.79
N ASP A 524 -3.68 11.68 -11.96
CA ASP A 524 -2.28 12.10 -12.06
C ASP A 524 -2.19 13.64 -12.03
N LEU A 525 -1.48 14.16 -11.04
CA LEU A 525 -1.36 15.60 -10.79
C LEU A 525 -0.35 16.31 -11.69
N ASN A 526 0.45 15.57 -12.47
CA ASN A 526 1.46 16.12 -13.36
C ASN A 526 0.91 16.25 -14.80
N TRP A 527 0.09 15.28 -15.21
CA TRP A 527 -0.63 15.23 -16.49
C TRP A 527 -2.05 15.81 -16.43
N ASP A 528 -2.68 15.92 -15.25
CA ASP A 528 -4.03 16.46 -15.03
C ASP A 528 -5.12 15.63 -15.74
N ILE A 529 -4.99 14.30 -15.64
CA ILE A 529 -5.87 13.25 -16.21
C ILE A 529 -5.94 12.00 -15.29
N GLY A 530 -6.99 11.20 -15.41
CA GLY A 530 -7.12 9.91 -14.71
C GLY A 530 -6.25 8.79 -15.24
N LEU A 531 -5.61 8.06 -14.33
CA LEU A 531 -4.92 6.79 -14.62
C LEU A 531 -5.89 5.61 -14.63
N GLY A 532 -5.36 4.41 -14.84
CA GLY A 532 -6.11 3.15 -14.86
C GLY A 532 -6.10 2.42 -13.51
N ALA A 533 -7.07 1.55 -13.24
CA ALA A 533 -6.88 0.50 -12.24
C ALA A 533 -5.68 -0.38 -12.62
N ILE A 534 -5.53 -0.65 -13.92
CA ILE A 534 -4.28 -1.07 -14.55
C ILE A 534 -3.78 -0.05 -15.59
N TRP A 535 -2.49 0.28 -15.54
CA TRP A 535 -1.84 1.29 -16.38
C TRP A 535 -0.69 0.68 -17.19
N ILE A 536 -0.82 0.71 -18.52
CA ILE A 536 0.18 0.24 -19.48
C ILE A 536 0.87 1.44 -20.12
N TYR A 537 2.19 1.55 -20.01
CA TYR A 537 2.91 2.80 -20.28
C TYR A 537 4.18 2.62 -21.14
N ALA A 538 4.22 3.30 -22.29
CA ALA A 538 5.39 3.36 -23.16
C ALA A 538 6.12 4.71 -23.09
N LEU A 539 7.24 4.79 -22.37
CA LEU A 539 8.10 5.99 -22.31
C LEU A 539 9.42 5.80 -23.06
N GLU A 540 9.99 4.60 -23.04
CA GLU A 540 11.35 4.31 -23.53
C GLU A 540 11.39 3.22 -24.61
N GLY A 541 10.27 2.53 -24.87
CA GLY A 541 10.14 1.56 -25.95
C GLY A 541 8.69 1.12 -26.22
N SER A 542 8.40 0.69 -27.46
CA SER A 542 7.09 0.11 -27.82
C SER A 542 6.81 -1.20 -27.11
N ILE A 543 5.54 -1.44 -26.77
CA ILE A 543 5.06 -2.68 -26.12
C ILE A 543 4.27 -3.51 -27.13
N SER A 544 4.93 -4.49 -27.74
CA SER A 544 4.34 -5.43 -28.71
C SER A 544 4.29 -6.89 -28.23
N THR A 545 4.98 -7.17 -27.14
CA THR A 545 4.92 -8.45 -26.40
C THR A 545 3.55 -8.61 -25.74
N PRO A 546 2.95 -9.82 -25.69
CA PRO A 546 1.69 -10.05 -24.99
C PRO A 546 1.71 -9.57 -23.53
N ILE A 547 0.77 -8.68 -23.19
CA ILE A 547 0.38 -8.39 -21.82
C ILE A 547 -1.05 -8.92 -21.66
N VAL A 548 -1.19 -10.03 -20.93
CA VAL A 548 -2.46 -10.74 -20.77
C VAL A 548 -3.07 -10.36 -19.43
N ILE A 549 -4.25 -9.73 -19.46
CA ILE A 549 -5.02 -9.32 -18.28
C ILE A 549 -6.27 -10.19 -18.24
N SER A 550 -6.43 -11.00 -17.20
CA SER A 550 -7.41 -12.10 -17.22
C SER A 550 -8.09 -12.39 -15.90
N ASP A 551 -9.35 -12.84 -15.92
CA ASP A 551 -10.06 -13.44 -14.78
C ASP A 551 -10.13 -12.53 -13.53
N SER A 552 -10.00 -11.21 -13.72
CA SER A 552 -9.74 -10.20 -12.69
C SER A 552 -10.98 -9.35 -12.39
N ASP A 553 -11.09 -8.84 -11.17
CA ASP A 553 -12.24 -8.05 -10.69
C ASP A 553 -11.77 -6.63 -10.31
N PHE A 554 -12.24 -5.60 -11.01
CA PHE A 554 -11.91 -4.20 -10.72
C PHE A 554 -13.10 -3.51 -10.06
N LEU A 555 -12.92 -3.01 -8.83
CA LEU A 555 -13.99 -2.56 -7.94
C LEU A 555 -13.82 -1.09 -7.54
N ASP A 556 -14.90 -0.31 -7.59
CA ASP A 556 -14.95 1.08 -7.10
C ASP A 556 -13.85 1.98 -7.71
N VAL A 557 -13.61 1.85 -9.02
CA VAL A 557 -12.46 2.49 -9.67
C VAL A 557 -12.64 4.00 -9.76
N THR A 558 -11.62 4.76 -9.34
CA THR A 558 -11.68 6.22 -9.14
C THR A 558 -11.85 7.00 -10.45
N GLU A 559 -11.11 6.62 -11.50
CA GLU A 559 -11.34 7.11 -12.88
C GLU A 559 -11.48 5.94 -13.85
N ASN A 560 -10.41 5.55 -14.56
CA ASN A 560 -10.49 4.56 -15.65
C ASN A 560 -10.20 3.14 -15.17
N ALA A 561 -10.86 2.11 -15.73
CA ALA A 561 -10.49 0.72 -15.45
C ALA A 561 -9.15 0.33 -16.10
N PHE A 562 -8.98 0.64 -17.39
CA PHE A 562 -7.76 0.44 -18.15
C PHE A 562 -7.22 1.79 -18.67
N MET A 563 -5.92 2.04 -18.50
CA MET A 563 -5.22 3.13 -19.20
C MET A 563 -4.08 2.56 -20.04
N VAL A 564 -4.01 2.98 -21.31
CA VAL A 564 -2.92 2.63 -22.23
C VAL A 564 -2.37 3.93 -22.80
N VAL A 565 -1.10 4.26 -22.53
CA VAL A 565 -0.53 5.57 -22.88
C VAL A 565 0.93 5.49 -23.34
N ALA A 566 1.31 6.32 -24.29
CA ALA A 566 2.72 6.65 -24.58
C ALA A 566 2.96 8.11 -24.17
N ASP A 567 4.08 8.44 -23.51
CA ASP A 567 4.25 9.80 -22.97
C ASP A 567 4.25 10.86 -24.07
N TRP A 568 3.72 12.05 -23.79
CA TRP A 568 3.58 13.14 -24.77
C TRP A 568 4.86 13.44 -25.58
N PRO A 569 6.09 13.47 -25.00
CA PRO A 569 7.32 13.72 -25.75
C PRO A 569 7.71 12.60 -26.73
N VAL A 570 7.17 11.38 -26.56
CA VAL A 570 7.51 10.18 -27.34
C VAL A 570 6.30 9.53 -28.01
N LYS A 571 5.12 10.14 -27.91
CA LYS A 571 3.81 9.63 -28.37
C LYS A 571 3.80 9.12 -29.82
N ASP A 572 4.61 9.72 -30.69
CA ASP A 572 4.70 9.39 -32.13
C ASP A 572 5.89 8.45 -32.46
N LEU A 573 6.66 8.03 -31.44
CA LEU A 573 7.80 7.12 -31.54
C LEU A 573 7.45 5.69 -31.10
N TYR A 574 6.58 5.57 -30.08
CA TYR A 574 6.23 4.29 -29.46
C TYR A 574 4.74 3.95 -29.59
N SER A 575 4.45 2.66 -29.51
CA SER A 575 3.11 2.10 -29.70
C SER A 575 2.88 0.92 -28.76
N ILE A 576 1.62 0.65 -28.44
CA ILE A 576 1.21 -0.44 -27.55
C ILE A 576 0.21 -1.32 -28.30
N THR A 577 0.58 -2.58 -28.56
CA THR A 577 -0.18 -3.50 -29.44
C THR A 577 -0.41 -4.89 -28.85
N GLY A 578 0.31 -5.26 -27.77
CA GLY A 578 0.26 -6.60 -27.19
C GLY A 578 -0.82 -6.84 -26.13
N VAL A 579 -1.65 -5.84 -25.80
CA VAL A 579 -2.60 -5.92 -24.67
C VAL A 579 -3.81 -6.80 -25.00
N GLN A 580 -4.06 -7.80 -24.16
CA GLN A 580 -5.15 -8.76 -24.29
C GLN A 580 -5.93 -8.85 -22.98
N VAL A 581 -7.18 -8.38 -22.98
CA VAL A 581 -8.08 -8.41 -21.83
C VAL A 581 -9.14 -9.50 -22.02
N ARG A 582 -9.30 -10.41 -21.04
CA ARG A 582 -10.37 -11.42 -21.07
C ARG A 582 -11.00 -11.76 -19.71
N HIS A 583 -12.29 -12.08 -19.68
CA HIS A 583 -12.99 -12.53 -18.45
C HIS A 583 -12.84 -11.55 -17.28
N VAL A 584 -12.88 -10.24 -17.55
CA VAL A 584 -12.69 -9.19 -16.53
C VAL A 584 -14.04 -8.61 -16.14
N ARG A 585 -14.24 -8.40 -14.84
CA ARG A 585 -15.43 -7.74 -14.29
C ARG A 585 -15.08 -6.36 -13.75
N ILE A 586 -15.97 -5.41 -13.96
CA ILE A 586 -15.78 -4.02 -13.56
C ILE A 586 -17.02 -3.55 -12.80
N ASP A 587 -16.89 -3.36 -11.49
CA ASP A 587 -17.95 -2.92 -10.58
C ASP A 587 -17.72 -1.46 -10.17
N GLY A 588 -18.08 -0.55 -11.07
CA GLY A 588 -17.90 0.89 -10.92
C GLY A 588 -16.61 1.44 -11.56
N THR A 589 -16.76 2.46 -12.40
CA THR A 589 -15.66 3.34 -12.85
C THR A 589 -16.11 4.79 -12.76
N GLY A 590 -15.29 5.65 -12.19
CA GLY A 590 -15.56 7.08 -12.14
C GLY A 590 -15.67 7.71 -13.52
N THR A 591 -14.86 7.23 -14.48
CA THR A 591 -14.92 7.62 -15.89
C THR A 591 -15.20 6.39 -16.75
N ASN A 592 -14.25 5.95 -17.56
CA ASN A 592 -14.43 5.01 -18.66
C ASN A 592 -13.89 3.61 -18.32
N VAL A 593 -14.31 2.60 -19.08
CA VAL A 593 -13.64 1.29 -19.02
C VAL A 593 -12.22 1.38 -19.61
N ILE A 594 -12.01 2.14 -20.68
CA ILE A 594 -10.69 2.37 -21.26
C ILE A 594 -10.48 3.85 -21.58
N SER A 595 -9.28 4.34 -21.24
CA SER A 595 -8.64 5.55 -21.79
C SER A 595 -7.41 5.15 -22.60
N ALA A 596 -7.49 5.27 -23.92
CA ALA A 596 -6.41 5.00 -24.86
C ALA A 596 -5.74 6.31 -25.35
N ARG A 597 -4.45 6.43 -25.08
CA ARG A 597 -3.60 7.62 -25.30
C ARG A 597 -2.25 7.19 -25.92
N ALA A 598 -2.31 6.24 -26.86
CA ALA A 598 -1.19 5.70 -27.63
C ALA A 598 -1.64 5.30 -29.05
N ALA A 599 -0.70 5.04 -29.97
CA ALA A 599 -1.01 4.28 -31.19
C ALA A 599 -0.95 2.77 -30.92
N GLY A 600 -1.80 1.99 -31.60
CA GLY A 600 -1.71 0.53 -31.60
C GLY A 600 -3.06 -0.18 -31.41
N SER A 601 -3.13 -1.13 -30.47
CA SER A 601 -4.30 -2.00 -30.31
C SER A 601 -4.37 -2.70 -28.95
N ALA A 602 -5.59 -2.99 -28.51
CA ALA A 602 -5.89 -3.94 -27.43
C ALA A 602 -7.13 -4.79 -27.78
N THR A 603 -7.16 -6.05 -27.36
CA THR A 603 -8.34 -6.93 -27.53
C THR A 603 -9.14 -7.09 -26.24
N PHE A 604 -10.47 -7.11 -26.34
CA PHE A 604 -11.41 -7.26 -25.22
C PHE A 604 -12.38 -8.42 -25.48
N GLU A 605 -12.29 -9.49 -24.71
CA GLU A 605 -13.15 -10.68 -24.77
C GLU A 605 -13.86 -10.85 -23.41
N ASP A 606 -15.19 -11.02 -23.36
CA ASP A 606 -15.85 -11.37 -22.09
C ASP A 606 -15.60 -10.35 -20.94
N VAL A 607 -15.61 -9.05 -21.27
CA VAL A 607 -15.40 -7.96 -20.30
C VAL A 607 -16.75 -7.33 -19.93
N ASP A 608 -17.24 -7.69 -18.74
CA ASP A 608 -18.51 -7.24 -18.19
C ASP A 608 -18.30 -6.01 -17.29
N ALA A 609 -19.07 -4.94 -17.51
CA ALA A 609 -19.00 -3.75 -16.66
C ALA A 609 -20.37 -3.28 -16.15
N ARG A 610 -20.41 -2.70 -14.95
CA ARG A 610 -21.59 -1.99 -14.43
C ARG A 610 -21.16 -0.78 -13.60
N GLY A 611 -22.05 0.20 -13.44
CA GLY A 611 -21.72 1.43 -12.71
C GLY A 611 -20.67 2.31 -13.41
N VAL A 612 -20.50 2.18 -14.74
CA VAL A 612 -19.56 2.97 -15.54
C VAL A 612 -20.08 4.40 -15.68
N GLY A 613 -19.34 5.38 -15.15
CA GLY A 613 -19.71 6.79 -15.18
C GLY A 613 -19.80 7.36 -16.59
N GLN A 614 -18.95 6.89 -17.50
CA GLN A 614 -18.82 7.38 -18.88
C GLN A 614 -18.84 6.20 -19.88
N PRO A 615 -20.02 5.82 -20.41
CA PRO A 615 -20.21 4.62 -21.23
C PRO A 615 -19.82 4.81 -22.71
N PHE A 616 -18.60 5.28 -22.93
CA PHE A 616 -17.92 5.34 -24.23
C PHE A 616 -16.49 4.82 -24.10
N ASP A 617 -15.88 4.46 -25.24
CA ASP A 617 -14.46 4.18 -25.33
C ASP A 617 -13.69 5.50 -25.44
N ASP A 618 -13.00 5.95 -24.39
CA ASP A 618 -12.12 7.13 -24.48
C ASP A 618 -10.87 6.75 -25.27
N ASP A 619 -10.75 7.29 -26.48
CA ASP A 619 -9.67 7.01 -27.40
C ASP A 619 -9.18 8.31 -28.06
N CYS A 620 -8.04 8.76 -27.57
CA CYS A 620 -7.34 9.96 -28.01
C CYS A 620 -6.16 9.65 -28.94
N GLY A 621 -5.91 8.38 -29.29
CA GLY A 621 -4.79 7.97 -30.13
C GLY A 621 -3.45 8.51 -29.62
N THR A 622 -2.57 9.01 -30.48
CA THR A 622 -1.34 9.71 -30.02
C THR A 622 -1.64 11.17 -29.67
N PHE A 623 -2.64 11.39 -28.81
CA PHE A 623 -3.20 12.70 -28.43
C PHE A 623 -3.69 13.52 -29.64
N HIS A 624 -4.25 12.85 -30.64
CA HIS A 624 -4.89 13.47 -31.79
C HIS A 624 -6.38 13.72 -31.51
N PHE A 625 -6.64 14.66 -30.60
CA PHE A 625 -7.96 15.11 -30.09
C PHE A 625 -9.05 15.42 -31.15
N THR A 626 -8.72 15.44 -32.44
CA THR A 626 -9.67 15.59 -33.54
C THR A 626 -9.34 14.63 -34.69
N GLY A 627 -10.10 13.55 -34.85
CA GLY A 627 -9.86 12.61 -35.95
C GLY A 627 -10.67 11.32 -35.85
N THR A 628 -10.17 10.28 -36.51
CA THR A 628 -10.42 8.88 -36.14
C THR A 628 -9.19 8.45 -35.35
N PRO A 629 -9.33 7.88 -34.13
CA PRO A 629 -8.17 7.59 -33.28
C PRO A 629 -7.18 6.59 -33.90
N GLU A 630 -5.91 6.66 -33.49
CA GLU A 630 -4.85 5.73 -33.93
C GLU A 630 -4.72 4.46 -33.07
N PHE A 631 -5.50 4.31 -32.00
CA PHE A 631 -5.62 3.06 -31.26
C PHE A 631 -6.75 2.19 -31.84
N SER A 632 -6.74 0.90 -31.50
CA SER A 632 -7.72 -0.06 -32.01
C SER A 632 -8.23 -0.94 -30.87
N ILE A 633 -9.44 -0.60 -30.40
CA ILE A 633 -10.15 -1.31 -29.33
C ILE A 633 -10.96 -2.45 -29.98
N VAL A 634 -10.39 -3.65 -29.97
CA VAL A 634 -10.90 -4.80 -30.73
C VAL A 634 -11.73 -5.71 -29.82
N ARG A 635 -13.06 -5.60 -29.93
CA ARG A 635 -14.00 -6.49 -29.24
C ARG A 635 -14.00 -7.88 -29.89
N ILE A 636 -13.78 -8.90 -29.09
CA ILE A 636 -13.76 -10.31 -29.49
C ILE A 636 -15.08 -10.95 -29.07
N GLY A 637 -15.80 -11.50 -30.06
CA GLY A 637 -17.11 -12.12 -29.83
C GLY A 637 -18.21 -11.15 -29.38
N ASP A 638 -19.34 -11.73 -29.00
CA ASP A 638 -20.55 -11.01 -28.56
C ASP A 638 -20.73 -11.01 -27.03
N SER A 639 -19.70 -11.38 -26.24
CA SER A 639 -19.82 -11.62 -24.79
C SER A 639 -19.37 -10.47 -23.87
N ASN A 640 -18.97 -9.32 -24.43
CA ASN A 640 -18.67 -8.12 -23.63
C ASN A 640 -19.98 -7.42 -23.22
N ASP A 641 -20.50 -7.63 -22.01
CA ASP A 641 -21.77 -7.02 -21.55
C ASP A 641 -21.57 -5.73 -20.73
N GLY A 642 -22.67 -5.07 -20.37
CA GLY A 642 -22.71 -3.86 -19.54
C GLY A 642 -22.97 -2.57 -20.31
N GLY A 643 -22.82 -2.59 -21.64
CA GLY A 643 -23.07 -1.43 -22.49
C GLY A 643 -22.09 -0.27 -22.27
N TRP A 644 -20.92 -0.52 -21.69
CA TRP A 644 -19.86 0.45 -21.37
C TRP A 644 -19.26 1.21 -22.56
N TYR A 645 -19.68 0.85 -23.77
CA TYR A 645 -19.23 1.36 -25.06
C TYR A 645 -20.40 1.81 -25.95
N ALA A 646 -21.63 1.85 -25.41
CA ALA A 646 -22.85 2.04 -26.19
C ALA A 646 -22.97 3.42 -26.84
N ALA A 647 -22.24 4.43 -26.36
CA ALA A 647 -22.15 5.74 -26.99
C ALA A 647 -21.11 5.80 -28.13
N GLY A 648 -20.29 4.77 -28.31
CA GLY A 648 -19.23 4.69 -29.33
C GLY A 648 -17.84 5.00 -28.78
N SER A 649 -16.97 5.53 -29.64
CA SER A 649 -15.59 5.90 -29.32
C SER A 649 -15.29 7.32 -29.80
N TRP A 650 -14.65 8.10 -28.93
CA TRP A 650 -14.11 9.44 -29.20
C TRP A 650 -13.05 9.77 -28.14
N CYS A 651 -12.39 10.93 -28.27
CA CYS A 651 -11.54 11.46 -27.21
C CYS A 651 -12.31 12.48 -26.35
N ASP A 652 -12.29 12.31 -25.03
CA ASP A 652 -12.48 13.40 -24.06
C ASP A 652 -11.19 13.50 -23.23
N ASP A 653 -10.55 14.67 -23.22
CA ASP A 653 -9.27 14.79 -22.51
C ASP A 653 -9.44 14.71 -20.99
N ARG A 654 -10.60 15.15 -20.46
CA ARG A 654 -10.94 15.15 -19.02
C ARG A 654 -12.44 14.85 -18.84
N PRO A 655 -12.89 13.61 -19.06
CA PRO A 655 -14.28 13.23 -18.85
C PRO A 655 -14.65 13.41 -17.36
N PRO A 656 -15.84 13.95 -17.03
CA PRO A 656 -16.17 14.27 -15.65
C PRO A 656 -16.42 13.01 -14.82
N VAL A 657 -15.70 12.88 -13.71
CA VAL A 657 -15.81 11.76 -12.76
C VAL A 657 -17.22 11.69 -12.15
N VAL A 658 -17.80 10.49 -12.13
CA VAL A 658 -19.10 10.16 -11.52
C VAL A 658 -18.89 9.10 -10.45
N GLU A 659 -19.18 9.43 -9.19
CA GLU A 659 -19.06 8.51 -8.05
C GLU A 659 -19.77 7.16 -8.34
N PRO A 660 -19.04 6.03 -8.39
CA PRO A 660 -19.63 4.72 -8.69
C PRO A 660 -20.48 4.22 -7.52
N PRO A 661 -21.40 3.27 -7.75
CA PRO A 661 -22.08 2.58 -6.67
C PRO A 661 -21.09 1.71 -5.87
N ALA A 662 -21.33 1.56 -4.57
CA ALA A 662 -20.55 0.65 -3.73
C ALA A 662 -20.56 -0.79 -4.31
N PRO A 663 -19.40 -1.49 -4.35
CA PRO A 663 -19.31 -2.83 -4.92
C PRO A 663 -20.24 -3.86 -4.27
N SER A 664 -20.67 -4.86 -5.03
CA SER A 664 -21.59 -5.90 -4.56
C SER A 664 -21.38 -7.25 -5.26
N PRO A 665 -21.85 -8.38 -4.70
CA PRO A 665 -21.58 -9.70 -5.27
C PRO A 665 -21.99 -9.82 -6.75
N TRP A 666 -21.11 -10.41 -7.57
CA TRP A 666 -21.33 -10.52 -9.01
C TRP A 666 -22.29 -11.66 -9.36
N ALA A 667 -23.60 -11.38 -9.29
CA ALA A 667 -24.63 -12.25 -9.81
C ALA A 667 -24.58 -12.26 -11.35
N GLN A 668 -24.04 -13.35 -11.92
CA GLN A 668 -24.23 -13.69 -13.34
C GLN A 668 -25.73 -13.93 -13.62
N PRO A 669 -26.28 -13.45 -14.76
CA PRO A 669 -27.71 -13.44 -15.06
C PRO A 669 -28.35 -14.81 -15.39
#